data_AF-A0A673A370-F1
#
_entry.id   AF-A0A673A370-F1
#
_cell.length_a   1.000
_cell.length_b   1.000
_cell.length_c   1.000
_cell.angle_alpha   90.00
_cell.angle_beta   90.00
_cell.angle_gamma   90.00
#
_symmetry.space_group_name_H-M   'P 1'
#
loop_
_entity.id
_entity.type
_entity.pdbx_description
1 polymer ?
#
loop_
_entity_poly.entity_id
_entity_poly.type
_entity_poly.pdbx_seq_one_letter_code
_entity_poly.pdbx_strand_id
1 'polypeptide(L)'
;SCHGWTARWWLASIVLLGLAVLGANGVPNKEGFGSPPYRPVVRFRHKVLITFFFHLLSVTRSPCPCEHKYCGLGRHCVVNHETGQGDCKCLDHCKPHYKPVCGSDGKLYQNHCELHRASCLRGRKITIMHSEECFYKDDNCRLSDYRRLKTKILELHDKRYMGSAVRGSHRDNMAAKKQLVDMMFKRFDADNSGQIDAGELSQVIKQEGLTKEKSECTLFDLLKYNDINDDEHLTKEEFYTAFDVYLLNLPDDQKVSVTTVTVGQSVVLTCAITGERRPPILWKRNHQYLNSLNLEDINDFGDDGSLYITKVTTTHMGNYTCHADGYEKLFQTHTLQVNVPPVIRVYPESQAREPGVTASLRCHAEGIPSPQLAWLKNGMDIATKLSKQLTLQANGSEVHISNVHFEDTGAYTCIAKNEAGVDEDISSLFVEDSARKTCISEYFILSVLNGLGIGNMFYVFYEDGIKVIQPVACEIQRHIKPNERLLALQEEVCPSSTGEATQRCVWSSAVNVKDKFIYATQPTLDRVLIVDIQSQKAVQTVSTDPYPVQLHYDKSHDQVWLLSWGDMEKNFPTLQVINQASGRVSHHTVHTQPVGRRFDRVDDFFIPASSLIINHVRFGLILHRNEPVLHKIDLETTSYVKNISLQEYNCIPKSVAYTHLGGYYFINCRPDSTGATQPQLILDSVTDSVIGQNRDVTGSPYVSPDGHYLVTVDDSDGLMRIQTITERGQIQEPFDIHTNLHLSDLAFQRSFTEIHQYNMFGSSGRQTDVLFVELSTGKVKMIKSLKEATKPFEWPWSSRNRVMVSSGLFGQYLTTPSRESLFILDGRLNKLNCEITDVLKGNVVVWVGDS
;
A
#
# COMPACT_ATOMS: atom_id res chain seq x y z
N SER A 1 22.66 -8.03 12.71
CA SER A 1 23.47 -7.05 11.98
C SER A 1 24.88 -7.61 11.81
N CYS A 2 25.21 -8.14 10.62
CA CYS A 2 26.60 -8.36 10.23
C CYS A 2 26.97 -7.23 9.26
N HIS A 3 27.37 -6.09 9.82
CA HIS A 3 28.21 -5.14 9.11
C HIS A 3 29.49 -5.01 9.92
N GLY A 4 30.60 -5.44 9.33
CA GLY A 4 31.94 -5.24 9.83
C GLY A 4 32.84 -5.05 8.62
N TRP A 5 33.03 -3.80 8.24
CA TRP A 5 34.07 -3.40 7.29
C TRP A 5 35.42 -3.65 7.93
N THR A 6 36.29 -4.44 7.29
CA THR A 6 37.74 -4.26 7.38
C THR A 6 38.37 -4.57 6.02
N ALA A 7 38.97 -3.54 5.43
CA ALA A 7 39.91 -3.64 4.34
C ALA A 7 41.32 -3.51 4.94
N ARG A 8 42.26 -4.40 4.59
CA ARG A 8 43.58 -4.04 4.04
C ARG A 8 44.50 -5.25 3.74
N TRP A 9 44.88 -5.35 2.45
CA TRP A 9 46.20 -5.59 1.80
C TRP A 9 47.00 -6.88 2.13
N TRP A 10 47.74 -7.58 1.24
CA TRP A 10 48.38 -7.37 -0.09
C TRP A 10 48.26 -8.67 -0.95
N LEU A 11 48.58 -8.84 -2.24
CA LEU A 11 49.76 -8.50 -3.09
C LEU A 11 49.39 -8.89 -4.55
N ALA A 12 49.70 -8.05 -5.57
CA ALA A 12 50.29 -8.46 -6.86
C ALA A 12 50.42 -7.27 -7.84
N SER A 13 51.68 -6.94 -8.06
CA SER A 13 52.35 -6.08 -9.05
C SER A 13 51.68 -5.88 -10.41
N ILE A 14 51.53 -4.62 -10.85
CA ILE A 14 51.78 -4.17 -12.23
C ILE A 14 52.47 -2.79 -12.19
N VAL A 15 53.57 -2.70 -12.93
CA VAL A 15 54.45 -1.55 -13.13
C VAL A 15 53.81 -0.55 -14.09
N LEU A 16 53.82 0.76 -13.76
CA LEU A 16 54.19 1.85 -14.68
C LEU A 16 54.34 3.19 -13.95
N LEU A 17 55.46 3.85 -14.24
CA LEU A 17 55.95 5.10 -13.68
C LEU A 17 55.12 6.34 -14.06
N GLY A 18 55.11 7.34 -13.18
CA GLY A 18 54.87 8.74 -13.57
C GLY A 18 54.46 9.67 -12.42
N LEU A 19 55.45 10.26 -11.73
CA LEU A 19 55.58 11.67 -11.27
C LEU A 19 54.29 12.55 -11.29
N ALA A 20 53.93 13.40 -10.31
CA ALA A 20 54.67 14.17 -9.30
C ALA A 20 53.68 15.01 -8.44
N VAL A 21 54.06 15.28 -7.15
CA VAL A 21 54.07 16.59 -6.43
C VAL A 21 52.70 17.31 -6.25
N LEU A 22 52.10 17.47 -5.05
CA LEU A 22 52.36 18.36 -3.87
C LEU A 22 51.40 17.90 -2.74
N GLY A 23 51.65 17.93 -1.42
CA GLY A 23 52.57 18.71 -0.61
C GLY A 23 51.87 19.92 0.04
N ALA A 24 51.31 19.77 1.25
CA ALA A 24 51.43 20.74 2.36
C ALA A 24 50.56 20.38 3.59
N ASN A 25 51.25 20.36 4.73
CA ASN A 25 50.76 20.18 6.10
C ASN A 25 50.32 21.52 6.73
N GLY A 26 49.48 21.46 7.77
CA GLY A 26 49.27 22.55 8.74
C GLY A 26 48.38 22.10 9.92
N VAL A 27 48.91 22.22 11.14
CA VAL A 27 48.52 21.54 12.41
C VAL A 27 47.85 22.60 13.38
N PRO A 28 47.59 22.38 14.70
CA PRO A 28 46.30 22.05 15.34
C PRO A 28 45.82 22.99 16.50
N ASN A 29 44.81 22.51 17.27
CA ASN A 29 44.25 22.87 18.60
C ASN A 29 42.99 23.77 18.60
N LYS A 30 41.91 23.56 19.40
CA LYS A 30 41.71 22.82 20.67
C LYS A 30 40.20 22.60 20.98
N GLU A 31 39.91 21.55 21.77
CA GLU A 31 38.80 21.31 22.74
C GLU A 31 37.33 21.04 22.31
N GLY A 32 36.75 19.96 22.88
CA GLY A 32 35.29 19.78 23.06
C GLY A 32 34.75 18.36 22.86
N PHE A 33 34.71 17.52 23.91
CA PHE A 33 34.04 16.21 23.93
C PHE A 33 32.51 16.35 23.90
N GLY A 34 31.84 15.58 23.03
CA GLY A 34 30.39 15.40 23.02
C GLY A 34 29.99 14.13 22.28
N SER A 35 29.62 13.08 23.01
CA SER A 35 29.08 11.81 22.51
C SER A 35 27.53 11.85 22.44
N PRO A 36 26.90 11.22 21.44
CA PRO A 36 25.45 11.23 21.24
C PRO A 36 24.69 10.13 22.03
N PRO A 37 23.37 10.30 22.26
CA PRO A 37 22.56 9.43 23.11
C PRO A 37 21.98 8.18 22.42
N TYR A 38 21.59 7.29 23.32
CA TYR A 38 21.15 5.89 23.24
C TYR A 38 19.74 5.70 22.62
N ARG A 39 19.54 4.64 21.82
CA ARG A 39 18.25 4.14 21.30
C ARG A 39 17.88 2.82 22.01
N PRO A 40 16.63 2.63 22.50
CA PRO A 40 16.17 1.33 22.99
C PRO A 40 15.68 0.41 21.86
N VAL A 41 15.97 -0.88 22.01
CA VAL A 41 15.57 -1.99 21.14
C VAL A 41 14.40 -2.72 21.79
N VAL A 42 13.24 -2.78 21.13
CA VAL A 42 12.17 -3.76 21.43
C VAL A 42 12.29 -4.91 20.43
N ARG A 43 12.26 -6.14 20.95
CA ARG A 43 12.35 -7.39 20.18
C ARG A 43 11.16 -8.27 20.57
N PHE A 44 10.14 -8.36 19.71
CA PHE A 44 9.22 -9.49 19.76
C PHE A 44 9.88 -10.75 19.22
N ARG A 45 9.60 -11.85 19.90
CA ARG A 45 9.89 -13.23 19.49
C ARG A 45 9.01 -13.59 18.30
N HIS A 46 9.63 -14.13 17.25
CA HIS A 46 9.00 -15.00 16.27
C HIS A 46 9.70 -16.36 16.33
N LYS A 47 8.91 -17.45 16.33
CA LYS A 47 9.28 -18.82 15.93
C LYS A 47 8.18 -19.23 14.93
N VAL A 48 8.33 -19.01 13.62
CA VAL A 48 9.18 -19.67 12.59
C VAL A 48 8.53 -20.95 12.04
N LEU A 49 8.16 -20.89 10.74
CA LEU A 49 8.54 -21.80 9.63
C LEU A 49 7.91 -21.21 8.35
N ILE A 50 8.59 -20.34 7.58
CA ILE A 50 9.58 -20.59 6.51
C ILE A 50 9.05 -21.46 5.35
N THR A 51 8.86 -20.85 4.18
CA THR A 51 9.51 -21.29 2.94
C THR A 51 9.76 -20.10 2.00
N PHE A 52 11.05 -19.86 1.69
CA PHE A 52 11.61 -18.93 0.68
C PHE A 52 11.51 -19.55 -0.74
N PHE A 53 11.59 -18.82 -1.87
CA PHE A 53 12.81 -18.39 -2.62
C PHE A 53 12.35 -17.75 -3.96
N PHE A 54 13.03 -16.89 -4.74
CA PHE A 54 14.19 -15.97 -4.73
C PHE A 54 14.38 -15.55 -6.21
N HIS A 55 15.00 -14.39 -6.52
CA HIS A 55 15.58 -14.13 -7.84
C HIS A 55 17.10 -14.31 -7.85
N LEU A 56 17.64 -14.51 -9.05
CA LEU A 56 18.94 -15.09 -9.40
C LEU A 56 20.19 -14.41 -8.81
N LEU A 57 21.14 -15.24 -8.38
CA LEU A 57 22.56 -15.27 -8.78
C LEU A 57 23.22 -16.38 -7.95
N SER A 58 23.77 -17.40 -8.62
CA SER A 58 24.52 -18.47 -7.97
C SER A 58 25.86 -17.96 -7.46
N VAL A 59 25.86 -17.43 -6.23
CA VAL A 59 26.99 -17.65 -5.31
C VAL A 59 26.51 -18.76 -4.39
N THR A 60 27.15 -19.93 -4.47
CA THR A 60 26.99 -21.00 -3.50
C THR A 60 27.41 -20.48 -2.13
N ARG A 61 26.49 -19.82 -1.41
CA ARG A 61 26.70 -19.37 -0.05
C ARG A 61 26.53 -20.59 0.83
N SER A 62 27.65 -21.19 1.22
CA SER A 62 27.66 -22.28 2.20
C SER A 62 26.83 -21.86 3.42
N PRO A 63 25.99 -22.75 3.97
CA PRO A 63 25.16 -22.44 5.13
C PRO A 63 26.03 -21.92 6.26
N CYS A 64 25.58 -20.87 6.95
CA CYS A 64 26.33 -20.32 8.07
C CYS A 64 26.52 -21.46 9.11
N PRO A 65 27.74 -21.75 9.57
CA PRO A 65 28.02 -22.93 10.41
C PRO A 65 27.23 -23.03 11.72
N CYS A 66 26.62 -21.91 12.15
CA CYS A 66 25.80 -21.80 13.35
C CYS A 66 24.29 -21.66 13.09
N GLU A 67 23.85 -21.59 11.82
CA GLU A 67 22.45 -21.35 11.44
C GLU A 67 21.52 -22.50 11.85
N HIS A 68 22.05 -23.72 11.94
CA HIS A 68 21.32 -24.92 12.37
C HIS A 68 22.04 -25.73 13.47
N LYS A 69 23.08 -25.18 14.12
CA LYS A 69 23.85 -25.90 15.14
C LYS A 69 23.29 -25.68 16.55
N TYR A 70 22.68 -26.71 17.11
CA TYR A 70 22.17 -26.70 18.49
C TYR A 70 23.28 -27.02 19.50
N CYS A 71 23.56 -26.09 20.42
CA CYS A 71 24.67 -26.20 21.37
C CYS A 71 24.29 -26.67 22.78
N GLY A 72 23.02 -26.99 23.04
CA GLY A 72 22.52 -27.33 24.37
C GLY A 72 22.27 -26.11 25.27
N LEU A 73 21.80 -26.37 26.49
CA LEU A 73 21.44 -25.34 27.47
C LEU A 73 22.71 -24.62 28.00
N GLY A 74 22.64 -23.30 28.15
CA GLY A 74 23.76 -22.50 28.67
C GLY A 74 24.88 -22.20 27.66
N ARG A 75 24.67 -22.52 26.37
CA ARG A 75 25.68 -22.40 25.30
C ARG A 75 25.12 -21.67 24.07
N HIS A 76 25.99 -21.00 23.33
CA HIS A 76 25.70 -20.44 21.99
C HIS A 76 26.69 -20.99 20.96
N CYS A 77 26.33 -20.93 19.68
CA CYS A 77 27.25 -21.25 18.59
C CYS A 77 27.98 -19.99 18.12
N VAL A 78 29.30 -20.07 17.95
CA VAL A 78 30.16 -19.04 17.37
C VAL A 78 31.01 -19.64 16.26
N VAL A 79 31.18 -18.91 15.16
CA VAL A 79 31.99 -19.38 14.03
C VAL A 79 33.47 -19.25 14.37
N ASN A 80 34.19 -20.35 14.28
CA ASN A 80 35.65 -20.37 14.42
C ASN A 80 36.28 -19.77 13.16
N HIS A 81 37.03 -18.69 13.32
CA HIS A 81 37.61 -17.94 12.20
C HIS A 81 38.78 -18.67 11.52
N GLU A 82 39.36 -19.69 12.16
CA GLU A 82 40.47 -20.48 11.60
C GLU A 82 39.97 -21.71 10.84
N THR A 83 38.94 -22.38 11.33
CA THR A 83 38.41 -23.63 10.75
C THR A 83 37.14 -23.44 9.92
N GLY A 84 36.50 -22.27 10.00
CA GLY A 84 35.23 -21.99 9.33
C GLY A 84 34.05 -22.81 9.85
N GLN A 85 34.21 -23.53 10.96
CA GLN A 85 33.17 -24.37 11.57
C GLN A 85 32.51 -23.67 12.77
N GLY A 86 31.25 -23.97 13.05
CA GLY A 86 30.54 -23.39 14.20
C GLY A 86 30.91 -24.14 15.46
N ASP A 87 31.46 -23.50 16.48
CA ASP A 87 31.83 -24.09 17.76
C ASP A 87 30.85 -23.67 18.86
N CYS A 88 30.52 -24.60 19.76
CA CYS A 88 29.62 -24.33 20.87
C CYS A 88 30.39 -23.81 22.09
N LYS A 89 30.19 -22.54 22.43
CA LYS A 89 30.78 -21.90 23.61
C LYS A 89 29.72 -21.61 24.66
N CYS A 90 30.14 -21.47 25.92
CA CYS A 90 29.24 -21.06 26.99
C CYS A 90 28.70 -19.65 26.73
N LEU A 91 27.45 -19.38 27.13
CA LEU A 91 26.87 -18.05 27.01
C LEU A 91 27.69 -17.01 27.78
N ASP A 92 27.93 -15.85 27.18
CA ASP A 92 28.65 -14.76 27.86
C ASP A 92 27.78 -14.09 28.93
N HIS A 93 26.49 -13.91 28.65
CA HIS A 93 25.48 -13.36 29.57
C HIS A 93 24.10 -14.02 29.33
N CYS A 94 23.25 -14.09 30.36
CA CYS A 94 21.83 -14.42 30.20
C CYS A 94 20.95 -13.18 30.20
N LYS A 95 19.73 -13.31 29.65
CA LYS A 95 18.72 -12.24 29.77
C LYS A 95 18.33 -12.08 31.25
N PRO A 96 18.25 -10.83 31.76
CA PRO A 96 17.80 -10.58 33.12
C PRO A 96 16.31 -10.91 33.23
N HIS A 97 16.01 -12.06 33.80
CA HIS A 97 14.65 -12.52 34.09
C HIS A 97 14.72 -13.29 35.40
N TYR A 98 14.11 -12.78 36.47
CA TYR A 98 14.25 -13.36 37.80
C TYR A 98 13.25 -14.51 38.01
N LYS A 99 13.74 -15.76 37.99
CA LYS A 99 12.97 -16.98 38.28
C LYS A 99 13.90 -18.00 38.92
N PRO A 100 14.17 -17.88 40.23
CA PRO A 100 15.31 -18.52 40.85
C PRO A 100 15.19 -20.05 40.86
N VAL A 101 16.33 -20.73 40.77
CA VAL A 101 16.41 -22.19 40.80
C VAL A 101 17.55 -22.63 41.71
N CYS A 102 17.34 -23.68 42.49
CA CYS A 102 18.41 -24.29 43.26
C CYS A 102 19.14 -25.34 42.43
N GLY A 103 20.46 -25.17 42.30
CA GLY A 103 21.33 -26.13 41.62
C GLY A 103 21.69 -27.32 42.50
N SER A 104 22.06 -28.43 41.87
CA SER A 104 22.60 -29.63 42.53
C SER A 104 23.93 -29.40 43.24
N ASP A 105 24.54 -28.22 43.06
CA ASP A 105 25.71 -27.74 43.78
C ASP A 105 25.34 -26.90 45.03
N GLY A 106 24.06 -26.85 45.40
CA GLY A 106 23.56 -26.11 46.57
C GLY A 106 23.51 -24.59 46.40
N LYS A 107 23.81 -24.07 45.19
CA LYS A 107 23.79 -22.63 44.91
C LYS A 107 22.47 -22.18 44.28
N LEU A 108 22.02 -21.00 44.68
CA LEU A 108 20.87 -20.32 44.10
C LEU A 108 21.29 -19.62 42.81
N TYR A 109 20.55 -19.85 41.73
CA TYR A 109 20.75 -19.16 40.47
C TYR A 109 19.55 -18.27 40.18
N GLN A 110 19.81 -17.04 39.74
CA GLN A 110 18.77 -16.04 39.45
C GLN A 110 17.73 -16.52 38.43
N ASN A 111 18.15 -17.41 37.52
CA ASN A 111 17.27 -18.12 36.59
C ASN A 111 17.89 -19.40 36.03
N HIS A 112 17.05 -20.15 35.31
CA HIS A 112 17.43 -21.37 34.61
C HIS A 112 18.62 -21.15 33.65
N CYS A 113 18.72 -20.00 32.97
CA CYS A 113 19.82 -19.73 32.05
C CYS A 113 21.16 -19.59 32.80
N GLU A 114 21.20 -18.84 33.90
CA GLU A 114 22.40 -18.65 34.71
C GLU A 114 22.92 -19.97 35.30
N LEU A 115 22.02 -20.87 35.72
CA LEU A 115 22.41 -22.22 36.17
C LEU A 115 23.11 -23.01 35.05
N HIS A 116 22.52 -23.06 33.86
CA HIS A 116 23.13 -23.82 32.75
C HIS A 116 24.40 -23.15 32.20
N ARG A 117 24.47 -21.82 32.25
CA ARG A 117 25.70 -21.07 31.95
C ARG A 117 26.82 -21.44 32.93
N ALA A 118 26.54 -21.46 34.23
CA ALA A 118 27.51 -21.87 35.26
C ALA A 118 27.92 -23.35 35.12
N SER A 119 26.97 -24.24 34.83
CA SER A 119 27.20 -25.66 34.52
C SER A 119 28.17 -25.82 33.33
N CYS A 120 28.00 -24.99 32.30
CA CYS A 120 28.90 -24.95 31.13
C CYS A 120 30.30 -24.45 31.49
N LEU A 121 30.40 -23.30 32.17
CA LEU A 121 31.68 -22.65 32.51
C LEU A 121 32.53 -23.51 33.45
N ARG A 122 31.89 -24.23 34.38
CA ARG A 122 32.58 -25.09 35.34
C ARG A 122 32.90 -26.49 34.79
N GLY A 123 32.42 -26.84 33.59
CA GLY A 123 32.61 -28.17 33.00
C GLY A 123 32.00 -29.32 33.81
N ARG A 124 31.07 -29.04 34.74
CA ARG A 124 30.41 -30.01 35.61
C ARG A 124 28.91 -29.86 35.48
N LYS A 125 28.19 -30.98 35.39
CA LYS A 125 26.73 -30.97 35.24
C LYS A 125 26.06 -30.51 36.54
N ILE A 126 25.53 -29.30 36.53
CA ILE A 126 24.64 -28.76 37.57
C ILE A 126 23.20 -28.97 37.08
N THR A 127 22.39 -29.69 37.85
CA THR A 127 20.97 -29.92 37.56
C THR A 127 20.11 -29.14 38.53
N ILE A 128 18.90 -28.78 38.11
CA ILE A 128 17.95 -28.12 39.02
C ILE A 128 17.42 -29.16 40.00
N MET A 129 17.59 -28.90 41.30
CA MET A 129 17.00 -29.71 42.36
C MET A 129 15.53 -29.36 42.55
N HIS A 130 15.22 -28.06 42.65
CA HIS A 130 13.86 -27.54 42.67
C HIS A 130 13.85 -26.07 42.22
N SER A 131 12.68 -25.58 41.84
CA SER A 131 12.46 -24.22 41.33
C SER A 131 12.15 -23.19 42.42
N GLU A 132 12.82 -23.31 43.58
CA GLU A 132 12.68 -22.41 44.75
C GLU A 132 14.06 -22.10 45.38
N GLU A 133 14.11 -21.32 46.48
CA GLU A 133 15.32 -20.94 47.24
C GLU A 133 16.06 -22.16 47.82
N CYS A 134 17.40 -22.21 47.69
CA CYS A 134 18.19 -23.36 48.14
C CYS A 134 18.06 -23.58 49.65
N PHE A 135 17.52 -24.72 50.03
CA PHE A 135 17.41 -25.12 51.43
C PHE A 135 18.13 -26.45 51.65
N TYR A 136 19.11 -26.47 52.56
CA TYR A 136 19.90 -27.68 52.86
C TYR A 136 19.04 -28.73 53.57
N LYS A 137 19.24 -30.01 53.24
CA LYS A 137 18.52 -31.13 53.86
C LYS A 137 18.86 -31.35 55.35
N ASP A 138 19.91 -30.71 55.85
CA ASP A 138 20.45 -30.86 57.22
C ASP A 138 20.21 -29.62 58.12
N ASP A 139 19.34 -28.70 57.69
CA ASP A 139 18.99 -27.51 58.48
C ASP A 139 17.75 -27.73 59.37
N ASN A 140 17.83 -27.26 60.61
CA ASN A 140 16.74 -27.33 61.59
C ASN A 140 15.58 -26.37 61.23
N CYS A 141 15.89 -25.15 60.78
CA CYS A 141 14.85 -24.24 60.29
C CYS A 141 14.24 -24.82 59.01
N ARG A 142 12.92 -24.93 58.82
CA ARG A 142 12.32 -25.32 57.53
C ARG A 142 11.81 -24.08 56.79
N LEU A 143 11.70 -24.12 55.46
CA LEU A 143 11.16 -23.00 54.66
C LEU A 143 9.78 -22.50 55.14
N SER A 144 8.87 -23.41 55.55
CA SER A 144 7.57 -23.05 56.13
C SER A 144 7.70 -22.33 57.48
N ASP A 145 8.66 -22.73 58.31
CA ASP A 145 8.92 -22.12 59.60
C ASP A 145 9.66 -20.78 59.45
N TYR A 146 10.53 -20.65 58.44
CA TYR A 146 11.19 -19.40 58.08
C TYR A 146 10.18 -18.37 57.58
N ARG A 147 9.27 -18.76 56.67
CA ARG A 147 8.15 -17.89 56.25
C ARG A 147 7.30 -17.47 57.45
N ARG A 148 6.99 -18.39 58.36
CA ARG A 148 6.23 -18.08 59.60
C ARG A 148 7.00 -17.11 60.51
N LEU A 149 8.32 -17.25 60.62
CA LEU A 149 9.17 -16.33 61.37
C LEU A 149 9.10 -14.91 60.77
N LYS A 150 9.28 -14.77 59.44
CA LYS A 150 9.19 -13.48 58.75
C LYS A 150 7.83 -12.81 58.94
N THR A 151 6.74 -13.57 58.82
CA THR A 151 5.38 -13.08 59.10
C THR A 151 5.22 -12.64 60.55
N LYS A 152 5.74 -13.40 61.52
CA LYS A 152 5.68 -13.06 62.95
C LYS A 152 6.44 -11.77 63.24
N ILE A 153 7.61 -11.56 62.62
CA ILE A 153 8.40 -10.33 62.78
C ILE A 153 7.60 -9.13 62.26
N LEU A 154 6.99 -9.24 61.07
CA LEU A 154 6.12 -8.20 60.51
C LEU A 154 4.95 -7.88 61.43
N GLU A 155 4.22 -8.90 61.94
CA GLU A 155 3.08 -8.70 62.83
C GLU A 155 3.45 -8.04 64.17
N LEU A 156 4.60 -8.39 64.75
CA LEU A 156 5.08 -7.80 65.99
C LEU A 156 5.39 -6.31 65.82
N HIS A 157 6.08 -5.96 64.73
CA HIS A 157 6.43 -4.58 64.43
C HIS A 157 5.20 -3.77 64.00
N ASP A 158 4.28 -4.35 63.24
CA ASP A 158 3.01 -3.72 62.89
C ASP A 158 2.19 -3.36 64.16
N LYS A 159 2.11 -4.29 65.12
CA LYS A 159 1.40 -4.03 66.38
C LYS A 159 2.04 -2.91 67.21
N ARG A 160 3.36 -2.80 67.19
CA ARG A 160 4.10 -1.87 68.05
C ARG A 160 4.21 -0.47 67.44
N TYR A 161 4.31 -0.38 66.11
CA TYR A 161 4.71 0.85 65.44
C TYR A 161 3.65 1.44 64.50
N MET A 162 2.64 0.66 64.08
CA MET A 162 1.51 1.20 63.31
C MET A 162 0.36 1.59 64.25
N GLY A 163 -0.24 2.76 64.01
CA GLY A 163 -1.41 3.23 64.75
C GLY A 163 -2.62 2.31 64.61
N SER A 164 -3.56 2.37 65.55
CA SER A 164 -4.75 1.49 65.57
C SER A 164 -5.58 1.50 64.28
N ALA A 165 -5.52 2.59 63.50
CA ALA A 165 -6.21 2.75 62.21
C ALA A 165 -5.52 2.07 61.01
N VAL A 166 -4.24 1.69 61.10
CA VAL A 166 -3.43 1.11 60.00
C VAL A 166 -2.98 -0.33 60.28
N ARG A 167 -3.25 -0.82 61.50
CA ARG A 167 -2.90 -2.18 61.95
C ARG A 167 -3.44 -3.25 61.01
N GLY A 168 -2.57 -4.14 60.55
CA GLY A 168 -2.90 -5.23 59.62
C GLY A 168 -2.98 -4.82 58.15
N SER A 169 -2.91 -3.53 57.81
CA SER A 169 -2.98 -3.05 56.41
C SER A 169 -1.82 -3.54 55.55
N HIS A 170 -0.65 -3.83 56.14
CA HIS A 170 0.52 -4.37 55.43
C HIS A 170 0.28 -5.74 54.76
N ARG A 171 -0.80 -6.45 55.12
CA ARG A 171 -1.15 -7.74 54.52
C ARG A 171 -1.76 -7.60 53.13
N ASP A 172 -2.51 -6.51 52.92
CA ASP A 172 -3.27 -6.25 51.70
C ASP A 172 -2.75 -5.02 50.93
N ASN A 173 -1.87 -4.21 51.55
CA ASN A 173 -1.32 -2.99 50.97
C ASN A 173 0.21 -2.98 51.03
N MET A 174 0.83 -3.08 49.85
CA MET A 174 2.28 -3.13 49.70
C MET A 174 2.97 -1.82 50.11
N ALA A 175 2.32 -0.66 49.95
CA ALA A 175 2.85 0.62 50.39
C ALA A 175 2.95 0.69 51.92
N ALA A 176 1.95 0.15 52.62
CA ALA A 176 1.98 0.02 54.09
C ALA A 176 3.06 -0.98 54.54
N LYS A 177 3.23 -2.10 53.81
CA LYS A 177 4.30 -3.08 54.06
C LYS A 177 5.69 -2.47 53.89
N LYS A 178 5.91 -1.68 52.83
CA LYS A 178 7.17 -0.94 52.64
C LYS A 178 7.45 0.01 53.80
N GLN A 179 6.48 0.82 54.21
CA GLN A 179 6.65 1.74 55.33
C GLN A 179 7.01 1.02 56.63
N LEU A 180 6.39 -0.14 56.89
CA LEU A 180 6.70 -0.97 58.03
C LEU A 180 8.14 -1.50 57.98
N VAL A 181 8.57 -2.02 56.82
CA VAL A 181 9.93 -2.55 56.63
C VAL A 181 10.98 -1.44 56.67
N ASP A 182 10.70 -0.24 56.16
CA ASP A 182 11.56 0.95 56.29
C ASP A 182 11.81 1.27 57.79
N MET A 183 10.77 1.19 58.61
CA MET A 183 10.88 1.41 60.07
C MET A 183 11.61 0.27 60.77
N MET A 184 11.39 -0.98 60.34
CA MET A 184 12.10 -2.14 60.86
C MET A 184 13.60 -2.05 60.57
N PHE A 185 13.98 -1.72 59.34
CA PHE A 185 15.39 -1.60 58.95
C PHE A 185 16.10 -0.56 59.81
N LYS A 186 15.55 0.64 59.94
CA LYS A 186 16.09 1.72 60.81
C LYS A 186 16.20 1.34 62.28
N ARG A 187 15.47 0.31 62.73
CA ARG A 187 15.52 -0.14 64.13
C ARG A 187 16.52 -1.27 64.33
N PHE A 188 16.69 -2.10 63.30
CA PHE A 188 17.66 -3.19 63.30
C PHE A 188 19.07 -2.63 63.12
N ASP A 189 19.24 -1.66 62.23
CA ASP A 189 20.47 -0.87 62.03
C ASP A 189 20.58 0.18 63.16
N ALA A 190 21.05 -0.26 64.32
CA ALA A 190 21.11 0.53 65.55
C ALA A 190 22.23 1.58 65.51
N ASP A 191 23.31 1.28 64.77
CA ASP A 191 24.45 2.18 64.60
C ASP A 191 24.35 3.11 63.37
N ASN A 192 23.33 2.94 62.53
CA ASN A 192 23.11 3.66 61.27
C ASN A 192 24.25 3.47 60.25
N SER A 193 24.90 2.33 60.26
CA SER A 193 25.90 1.93 59.27
C SER A 193 25.29 1.66 57.90
N GLY A 194 23.97 1.42 57.83
CA GLY A 194 23.26 1.03 56.61
C GLY A 194 23.36 -0.47 56.29
N GLN A 195 23.87 -1.26 57.22
CA GLN A 195 24.02 -2.72 57.17
C GLN A 195 23.57 -3.30 58.51
N ILE A 196 23.00 -4.52 58.51
CA ILE A 196 22.57 -5.18 59.75
C ILE A 196 23.45 -6.41 60.01
N ASP A 197 24.13 -6.43 61.15
CA ASP A 197 25.03 -7.52 61.54
C ASP A 197 24.44 -8.45 62.63
N ALA A 198 25.16 -9.54 62.94
CA ALA A 198 24.74 -10.49 63.96
C ALA A 198 24.64 -9.89 65.39
N GLY A 199 25.47 -8.89 65.71
CA GLY A 199 25.44 -8.17 66.97
C GLY A 199 24.16 -7.35 67.13
N GLU A 200 23.73 -6.67 66.08
CA GLU A 200 22.50 -5.90 66.03
C GLU A 200 21.25 -6.80 66.08
N LEU A 201 21.24 -7.90 65.33
CA LEU A 201 20.18 -8.92 65.44
C LEU A 201 20.06 -9.47 66.86
N SER A 202 21.19 -9.67 67.54
CA SER A 202 21.21 -10.11 68.96
C SER A 202 20.55 -9.10 69.89
N GLN A 203 20.72 -7.80 69.62
CA GLN A 203 20.07 -6.74 70.40
C GLN A 203 18.56 -6.72 70.17
N VAL A 204 18.12 -6.86 68.91
CA VAL A 204 16.70 -6.93 68.56
C VAL A 204 16.03 -8.12 69.21
N ILE A 205 16.65 -9.32 69.19
CA ILE A 205 16.11 -10.52 69.86
C ILE A 205 15.85 -10.26 71.36
N LYS A 206 16.79 -9.58 72.04
CA LYS A 206 16.68 -9.26 73.47
C LYS A 206 15.61 -8.22 73.76
N GLN A 207 15.50 -7.18 72.93
CA GLN A 207 14.56 -6.07 73.14
C GLN A 207 13.11 -6.42 72.75
N GLU A 208 12.94 -7.25 71.71
CA GLU A 208 11.63 -7.58 71.14
C GLU A 208 11.06 -8.91 71.68
N GLY A 209 11.77 -9.59 72.58
CA GLY A 209 11.27 -10.81 73.22
C GLY A 209 11.05 -11.97 72.25
N LEU A 210 11.81 -12.01 71.15
CA LEU A 210 11.79 -13.07 70.11
C LEU A 210 12.46 -14.37 70.61
N THR A 211 12.21 -14.74 71.86
CA THR A 211 12.77 -15.95 72.49
C THR A 211 11.99 -17.20 72.08
N LYS A 212 12.73 -18.31 71.94
CA LYS A 212 12.29 -19.62 71.39
C LYS A 212 10.93 -20.08 71.94
N GLU A 213 9.90 -19.97 71.12
CA GLU A 213 8.69 -20.80 71.27
C GLU A 213 8.49 -21.62 69.99
N LYS A 214 8.84 -22.90 70.07
CA LYS A 214 8.49 -24.02 69.17
C LYS A 214 8.75 -23.85 67.65
N SER A 215 9.57 -22.90 67.20
CA SER A 215 10.11 -22.90 65.83
C SER A 215 11.62 -23.11 65.85
N GLU A 216 12.12 -23.95 64.95
CA GLU A 216 13.55 -24.23 64.80
C GLU A 216 14.33 -23.06 64.13
N CYS A 217 13.62 -22.06 63.62
CA CYS A 217 14.18 -20.84 63.02
C CYS A 217 14.37 -19.70 64.06
N THR A 218 15.46 -18.95 63.91
CA THR A 218 15.86 -17.79 64.72
C THR A 218 16.05 -16.55 63.83
N LEU A 219 16.14 -15.35 64.43
CA LEU A 219 16.32 -14.11 63.66
C LEU A 219 17.64 -14.10 62.85
N PHE A 220 18.66 -14.84 63.31
CA PHE A 220 19.93 -15.01 62.59
C PHE A 220 19.79 -15.72 61.25
N ASP A 221 18.69 -16.46 61.03
CA ASP A 221 18.42 -17.08 59.75
C ASP A 221 18.15 -16.05 58.64
N LEU A 222 17.88 -14.78 58.99
CA LEU A 222 17.87 -13.67 58.02
C LEU A 222 19.24 -13.50 57.35
N LEU A 223 20.33 -13.46 58.13
CA LEU A 223 21.70 -13.41 57.59
C LEU A 223 21.97 -14.67 56.75
N LYS A 224 21.62 -15.84 57.28
CA LYS A 224 21.90 -17.11 56.60
C LYS A 224 21.22 -17.28 55.23
N TYR A 225 19.98 -16.80 55.07
CA TYR A 225 19.19 -17.06 53.85
C TYR A 225 19.02 -15.83 52.95
N ASN A 226 19.28 -14.62 53.45
CA ASN A 226 19.04 -13.39 52.70
C ASN A 226 20.28 -12.49 52.52
N ASP A 227 21.42 -12.84 53.11
CA ASP A 227 22.73 -12.33 52.70
C ASP A 227 23.09 -12.98 51.35
N ILE A 228 23.05 -12.19 50.28
CA ILE A 228 23.23 -12.69 48.91
C ILE A 228 24.71 -12.78 48.56
N ASN A 229 25.54 -11.90 49.12
CA ASN A 229 26.96 -11.80 48.83
C ASN A 229 27.85 -12.56 49.84
N ASP A 230 27.24 -13.13 50.90
CA ASP A 230 27.88 -13.92 51.97
C ASP A 230 28.94 -13.09 52.72
N ASP A 231 28.66 -11.79 52.92
CA ASP A 231 29.54 -10.84 53.61
C ASP A 231 29.25 -10.71 55.11
N GLU A 232 28.32 -11.51 55.64
CA GLU A 232 27.83 -11.55 57.01
C GLU A 232 27.04 -10.29 57.44
N HIS A 233 26.60 -9.46 56.50
CA HIS A 233 25.81 -8.27 56.75
C HIS A 233 24.58 -8.24 55.84
N LEU A 234 23.44 -7.76 56.36
CA LEU A 234 22.28 -7.49 55.52
C LEU A 234 22.28 -6.03 55.11
N THR A 235 22.54 -5.78 53.84
CA THR A 235 22.27 -4.46 53.26
C THR A 235 20.77 -4.16 53.28
N LYS A 236 20.44 -2.89 53.09
CA LYS A 236 19.03 -2.46 52.92
C LYS A 236 18.30 -3.23 51.83
N GLU A 237 18.98 -3.57 50.73
CA GLU A 237 18.41 -4.27 49.58
C GLU A 237 18.08 -5.73 49.91
N GLU A 238 18.99 -6.41 50.61
CA GLU A 238 18.84 -7.79 51.08
C GLU A 238 17.75 -7.91 52.14
N PHE A 239 17.70 -6.96 53.08
CA PHE A 239 16.65 -6.90 54.09
C PHE A 239 15.27 -6.66 53.46
N TYR A 240 15.18 -5.79 52.47
CA TYR A 240 13.91 -5.53 51.76
C TYR A 240 13.45 -6.77 51.00
N THR A 241 14.40 -7.46 50.36
CA THR A 241 14.15 -8.73 49.68
C THR A 241 13.67 -9.81 50.66
N ALA A 242 14.23 -9.87 51.88
CA ALA A 242 13.81 -10.83 52.90
C ALA A 242 12.31 -10.68 53.24
N PHE A 243 11.79 -9.45 53.25
CA PHE A 243 10.39 -9.14 53.55
C PHE A 243 9.53 -8.86 52.30
N ASP A 244 9.96 -9.29 51.12
CA ASP A 244 9.28 -9.14 49.83
C ASP A 244 8.93 -7.68 49.47
N VAL A 245 9.81 -6.73 49.81
CA VAL A 245 9.71 -5.32 49.43
C VAL A 245 10.60 -5.03 48.22
N TYR A 246 10.06 -4.32 47.24
CA TYR A 246 10.75 -4.01 45.98
C TYR A 246 11.33 -2.60 46.03
N LEU A 247 12.60 -2.48 45.63
CA LEU A 247 13.26 -1.21 45.42
C LEU A 247 13.10 -0.81 43.96
N LEU A 248 12.22 0.17 43.75
CA LEU A 248 11.85 0.68 42.44
C LEU A 248 12.36 2.10 42.27
N ASN A 249 12.78 2.42 41.04
CA ASN A 249 13.23 3.74 40.65
C ASN A 249 12.47 4.22 39.41
N LEU A 250 12.10 5.51 39.42
CA LEU A 250 11.55 6.22 38.27
C LEU A 250 12.29 7.56 38.17
N PRO A 251 13.15 7.74 37.16
CA PRO A 251 13.85 9.01 36.94
C PRO A 251 12.86 10.18 36.80
N ASP A 252 13.20 11.35 37.37
CA ASP A 252 12.31 12.52 37.37
C ASP A 252 11.96 13.00 35.94
N ASP A 253 12.91 12.90 35.02
CA ASP A 253 12.76 13.22 33.59
C ASP A 253 11.84 12.25 32.84
N GLN A 254 11.56 11.09 33.43
CA GLN A 254 10.71 10.05 32.85
C GLN A 254 9.34 9.95 33.53
N LYS A 255 9.03 10.82 34.50
CA LYS A 255 7.69 10.88 35.13
C LYS A 255 6.59 11.24 34.15
N VAL A 256 6.93 11.96 33.08
CA VAL A 256 6.02 12.32 32.00
C VAL A 256 6.66 12.00 30.66
N SER A 257 5.90 11.40 29.75
CA SER A 257 6.32 11.08 28.40
C SER A 257 5.21 11.39 27.41
N VAL A 258 5.57 11.82 26.21
CA VAL A 258 4.63 12.10 25.12
C VAL A 258 4.97 11.17 23.96
N THR A 259 3.96 10.49 23.42
CA THR A 259 4.10 9.67 22.22
C THR A 259 3.09 10.16 21.20
N THR A 260 3.56 10.44 19.98
CA THR A 260 2.73 10.86 18.86
C THR A 260 2.70 9.74 17.83
N VAL A 261 1.49 9.37 17.38
CA VAL A 261 1.29 8.27 16.43
C VAL A 261 0.22 8.65 15.41
N THR A 262 0.37 8.20 14.16
CA THR A 262 -0.64 8.43 13.13
C THR A 262 -1.77 7.40 13.24
N VAL A 263 -3.01 7.84 13.01
CA VAL A 263 -4.20 6.97 13.01
C VAL A 263 -4.00 5.71 12.15
N GLY A 264 -4.48 4.56 12.64
CA GLY A 264 -4.36 3.26 11.99
C GLY A 264 -3.06 2.49 12.26
N GLN A 265 -2.00 3.15 12.77
CA GLN A 265 -0.75 2.49 13.16
C GLN A 265 -0.85 1.85 14.56
N SER A 266 0.14 1.04 14.93
CA SER A 266 0.29 0.47 16.27
C SER A 266 1.23 1.32 17.13
N VAL A 267 1.01 1.32 18.44
CA VAL A 267 1.87 2.02 19.41
C VAL A 267 2.11 1.16 20.65
N VAL A 268 3.28 1.34 21.26
CA VAL A 268 3.69 0.68 22.50
C VAL A 268 4.01 1.73 23.54
N LEU A 269 3.28 1.76 24.65
CA LEU A 269 3.59 2.61 25.79
C LEU A 269 4.40 1.78 26.80
N THR A 270 5.64 2.19 27.05
CA THR A 270 6.58 1.47 27.94
C THR A 270 6.66 2.17 29.29
N CYS A 271 6.64 1.41 30.39
CA CYS A 271 6.75 1.99 31.73
C CYS A 271 8.22 2.11 32.15
N ALA A 272 8.66 3.32 32.50
CA ALA A 272 10.04 3.64 32.89
C ALA A 272 10.42 3.19 34.31
N ILE A 273 9.50 2.57 35.05
CA ILE A 273 9.78 2.07 36.40
C ILE A 273 10.74 0.88 36.31
N THR A 274 11.89 1.02 36.97
CA THR A 274 12.98 0.03 36.98
C THR A 274 13.19 -0.52 38.39
N GLY A 275 13.79 -1.71 38.49
CA GLY A 275 14.17 -2.38 39.73
C GLY A 275 14.69 -3.78 39.45
N GLU A 276 15.60 -4.31 40.28
CA GLU A 276 16.14 -5.67 40.11
C GLU A 276 15.06 -6.75 40.18
N ARG A 277 14.08 -6.53 41.06
CA ARG A 277 12.79 -7.22 41.08
C ARG A 277 11.68 -6.18 41.10
N ARG A 278 10.59 -6.43 40.38
CA ARG A 278 9.44 -5.52 40.33
C ARG A 278 8.11 -6.28 40.30
N PRO A 279 7.05 -5.73 40.92
CA PRO A 279 5.71 -6.28 40.77
C PRO A 279 5.12 -5.95 39.38
N PRO A 280 3.97 -6.54 39.00
CA PRO A 280 3.31 -6.25 37.73
C PRO A 280 3.03 -4.76 37.53
N ILE A 281 3.12 -4.29 36.28
CA ILE A 281 2.78 -2.91 35.94
C ILE A 281 1.28 -2.82 35.64
N LEU A 282 0.62 -1.90 36.32
CA LEU A 282 -0.79 -1.59 36.16
C LEU A 282 -0.94 -0.27 35.38
N TRP A 283 -1.67 -0.34 34.27
CA TRP A 283 -2.05 0.77 33.43
C TRP A 283 -3.45 1.26 33.78
N LYS A 284 -3.58 2.58 33.90
CA LYS A 284 -4.81 3.24 34.28
C LYS A 284 -5.10 4.42 33.35
N ARG A 285 -6.35 4.50 32.88
CA ARG A 285 -6.88 5.59 32.05
C ARG A 285 -8.26 5.99 32.58
N ASN A 286 -8.53 7.29 32.73
CA ASN A 286 -9.82 7.81 33.23
C ASN A 286 -10.31 7.12 34.51
N HIS A 287 -9.41 6.88 35.46
CA HIS A 287 -9.66 6.18 36.72
C HIS A 287 -9.94 4.66 36.63
N GLN A 288 -9.91 4.06 35.44
CA GLN A 288 -10.12 2.62 35.24
C GLN A 288 -8.80 1.89 34.96
N TYR A 289 -8.66 0.68 35.51
CA TYR A 289 -7.51 -0.20 35.27
C TYR A 289 -7.71 -0.96 33.96
N LEU A 290 -6.80 -0.74 33.01
CA LEU A 290 -6.87 -1.36 31.68
C LEU A 290 -6.52 -2.85 31.74
N ASN A 291 -5.64 -3.26 32.66
CA ASN A 291 -5.20 -4.66 32.84
C ASN A 291 -6.32 -5.64 33.19
N SER A 292 -7.44 -5.16 33.75
CA SER A 292 -8.60 -5.97 34.14
C SER A 292 -9.74 -5.92 33.13
N LEU A 293 -9.60 -5.14 32.05
CA LEU A 293 -10.64 -4.96 31.03
C LEU A 293 -10.28 -5.77 29.78
N ASN A 294 -11.26 -6.51 29.26
CA ASN A 294 -11.12 -7.19 27.98
C ASN A 294 -11.53 -6.23 26.86
N LEU A 295 -10.56 -5.50 26.31
CA LEU A 295 -10.77 -4.47 25.29
C LEU A 295 -10.21 -4.97 23.95
N GLU A 296 -11.06 -5.03 22.92
CA GLU A 296 -10.68 -5.57 21.59
C GLU A 296 -9.51 -4.83 20.91
N ASP A 297 -9.29 -3.56 21.25
CA ASP A 297 -8.23 -2.72 20.68
C ASP A 297 -6.88 -2.79 21.46
N ILE A 298 -6.90 -3.37 22.67
CA ILE A 298 -5.75 -3.55 23.57
C ILE A 298 -5.45 -5.04 23.66
N ASN A 299 -4.57 -5.50 22.78
CA ASN A 299 -4.39 -6.93 22.52
C ASN A 299 -3.35 -7.62 23.39
N ASP A 300 -2.50 -6.88 24.12
CA ASP A 300 -1.43 -7.50 24.91
C ASP A 300 -0.87 -6.56 26.00
N PHE A 301 -0.51 -7.15 27.14
CA PHE A 301 0.36 -6.56 28.14
C PHE A 301 1.64 -7.39 28.11
N GLY A 302 2.68 -6.89 27.44
CA GLY A 302 3.90 -7.67 27.22
C GLY A 302 4.52 -8.17 28.53
N ASP A 303 5.40 -9.17 28.46
CA ASP A 303 6.14 -9.70 29.63
C ASP A 303 6.91 -8.60 30.41
N ASP A 304 7.19 -7.47 29.75
CA ASP A 304 7.83 -6.28 30.28
C ASP A 304 6.85 -5.25 30.91
N GLY A 305 5.54 -5.52 30.91
CA GLY A 305 4.51 -4.63 31.45
C GLY A 305 4.17 -3.43 30.55
N SER A 306 4.56 -3.48 29.28
CA SER A 306 4.23 -2.46 28.28
C SER A 306 2.81 -2.61 27.75
N LEU A 307 2.15 -1.49 27.43
CA LEU A 307 0.79 -1.45 26.89
C LEU A 307 0.83 -1.39 25.36
N TYR A 308 0.21 -2.37 24.70
CA TYR A 308 0.14 -2.47 23.24
C TYR A 308 -1.23 -2.06 22.70
N ILE A 309 -1.24 -1.08 21.81
CA ILE A 309 -2.44 -0.67 21.06
C ILE A 309 -2.17 -0.98 19.59
N THR A 310 -2.91 -1.94 19.03
CA THR A 310 -2.59 -2.49 17.69
C THR A 310 -3.11 -1.63 16.54
N LYS A 311 -4.21 -0.90 16.76
CA LYS A 311 -4.79 0.01 15.78
C LYS A 311 -5.22 1.30 16.49
N VAL A 312 -4.43 2.35 16.30
CA VAL A 312 -4.68 3.62 16.99
C VAL A 312 -5.80 4.41 16.31
N THR A 313 -6.72 4.96 17.11
CA THR A 313 -7.81 5.84 16.69
C THR A 313 -7.76 7.11 17.54
N THR A 314 -8.52 8.15 17.16
CA THR A 314 -8.60 9.39 17.95
C THR A 314 -9.19 9.17 19.35
N THR A 315 -9.97 8.10 19.56
CA THR A 315 -10.50 7.73 20.89
C THR A 315 -9.42 7.20 21.83
N HIS A 316 -8.24 6.83 21.32
CA HIS A 316 -7.09 6.43 22.14
C HIS A 316 -6.30 7.64 22.69
N MET A 317 -6.54 8.86 22.18
CA MET A 317 -5.85 10.07 22.64
C MET A 317 -6.08 10.32 24.14
N GLY A 318 -5.05 10.82 24.84
CA GLY A 318 -5.13 11.25 26.23
C GLY A 318 -4.05 10.68 27.13
N ASN A 319 -4.26 10.82 28.44
CA ASN A 319 -3.27 10.46 29.45
C ASN A 319 -3.48 9.04 29.98
N TYR A 320 -2.41 8.26 29.94
CA TYR A 320 -2.28 6.92 30.49
C TYR A 320 -1.33 6.99 31.68
N THR A 321 -1.62 6.28 32.76
CA THR A 321 -0.74 6.23 33.94
C THR A 321 -0.31 4.81 34.17
N CYS A 322 1.00 4.57 34.29
CA CYS A 322 1.54 3.28 34.70
C CYS A 322 2.15 3.39 36.09
N HIS A 323 1.92 2.38 36.91
CA HIS A 323 2.56 2.21 38.22
C HIS A 323 2.77 0.72 38.48
N ALA A 324 3.68 0.41 39.39
CA ALA A 324 3.85 -0.97 39.83
C ALA A 324 2.80 -1.28 40.91
N ASP A 325 2.25 -2.50 40.88
CA ASP A 325 1.20 -2.93 41.82
C ASP A 325 1.63 -2.72 43.28
N GLY A 326 0.81 -1.97 44.04
CA GLY A 326 1.08 -1.58 45.42
C GLY A 326 2.14 -0.46 45.62
N TYR A 327 2.58 0.20 44.54
CA TYR A 327 3.48 1.36 44.54
C TYR A 327 2.84 2.55 43.79
N GLU A 328 1.58 2.85 44.06
CA GLU A 328 0.76 3.81 43.30
C GLU A 328 1.29 5.25 43.35
N LYS A 329 2.10 5.58 44.38
CA LYS A 329 2.77 6.88 44.49
C LYS A 329 3.96 7.06 43.54
N LEU A 330 4.49 5.96 43.00
CA LEU A 330 5.56 5.95 42.00
C LEU A 330 4.93 5.62 40.65
N PHE A 331 4.51 6.64 39.91
CA PHE A 331 3.79 6.50 38.65
C PHE A 331 4.41 7.37 37.55
N GLN A 332 4.31 6.90 36.32
CA GLN A 332 4.62 7.66 35.12
C GLN A 332 3.32 7.97 34.37
N THR A 333 3.23 9.19 33.82
CA THR A 333 2.11 9.62 32.97
C THR A 333 2.56 9.69 31.51
N HIS A 334 1.93 8.91 30.64
CA HIS A 334 2.10 8.94 29.19
C HIS A 334 0.96 9.71 28.53
N THR A 335 1.27 10.78 27.81
CA THR A 335 0.32 11.49 26.95
C THR A 335 0.41 10.95 25.52
N LEU A 336 -0.63 10.23 25.08
CA LEU A 336 -0.75 9.75 23.71
C LEU A 336 -1.43 10.81 22.85
N GLN A 337 -0.70 11.32 21.87
CA GLN A 337 -1.19 12.22 20.83
C GLN A 337 -1.41 11.41 19.54
N VAL A 338 -2.51 11.69 18.85
CA VAL A 338 -2.86 11.00 17.60
C VAL A 338 -2.94 12.00 16.47
N ASN A 339 -2.10 11.80 15.46
CA ASN A 339 -2.12 12.59 14.24
C ASN A 339 -3.06 11.96 13.22
N VAL A 340 -3.85 12.79 12.55
CA VAL A 340 -4.80 12.41 11.51
C VAL A 340 -4.38 13.13 10.23
N PRO A 341 -4.05 12.40 9.15
CA PRO A 341 -3.71 12.99 7.86
C PRO A 341 -4.82 13.92 7.35
N PRO A 342 -4.50 14.94 6.54
CA PRO A 342 -5.49 15.84 5.99
C PRO A 342 -6.49 15.08 5.12
N VAL A 343 -7.75 15.50 5.15
CA VAL A 343 -8.80 15.03 4.24
C VAL A 343 -9.61 16.25 3.80
N ILE A 344 -9.64 16.53 2.51
CA ILE A 344 -10.46 17.59 1.92
C ILE A 344 -11.94 17.19 2.06
N ARG A 345 -12.75 18.11 2.61
CA ARG A 345 -14.20 17.94 2.83
C ARG A 345 -15.04 18.85 1.95
N VAL A 346 -14.52 20.04 1.66
CA VAL A 346 -15.09 20.95 0.67
C VAL A 346 -14.09 20.98 -0.47
N TYR A 347 -14.51 20.40 -1.59
CA TYR A 347 -13.72 20.29 -2.79
C TYR A 347 -13.91 21.54 -3.67
N PRO A 348 -12.85 22.03 -4.34
CA PRO A 348 -13.00 23.13 -5.25
C PRO A 348 -13.77 22.72 -6.51
N GLU A 349 -14.98 23.25 -6.66
CA GLU A 349 -15.85 22.94 -7.81
C GLU A 349 -15.38 23.63 -9.09
N SER A 350 -15.29 22.86 -10.19
CA SER A 350 -14.97 23.40 -11.52
C SER A 350 -16.06 24.36 -11.99
N GLN A 351 -15.66 25.50 -12.57
CA GLN A 351 -16.58 26.56 -12.98
C GLN A 351 -16.34 26.96 -14.43
N ALA A 352 -17.44 27.23 -15.14
CA ALA A 352 -17.43 27.95 -16.41
C ALA A 352 -17.99 29.35 -16.17
N ARG A 353 -17.25 30.40 -16.54
CA ARG A 353 -17.59 31.81 -16.24
C ARG A 353 -17.37 32.69 -17.47
N GLU A 354 -18.27 33.63 -17.73
CA GLU A 354 -18.04 34.63 -18.78
C GLU A 354 -16.95 35.65 -18.37
N PRO A 355 -16.21 36.26 -19.31
CA PRO A 355 -15.34 37.38 -18.99
C PRO A 355 -16.10 38.50 -18.28
N GLY A 356 -15.51 39.10 -17.26
CA GLY A 356 -16.16 40.18 -16.51
C GLY A 356 -16.84 39.76 -15.22
N VAL A 357 -17.18 38.48 -15.04
CA VAL A 357 -17.88 38.01 -13.82
C VAL A 357 -16.90 37.55 -12.74
N THR A 358 -17.42 37.30 -11.54
CA THR A 358 -16.64 36.80 -10.40
C THR A 358 -16.60 35.26 -10.35
N ALA A 359 -15.44 34.70 -9.98
CA ALA A 359 -15.27 33.27 -9.69
C ALA A 359 -14.76 33.05 -8.26
N SER A 360 -15.14 31.93 -7.65
CA SER A 360 -14.74 31.55 -6.29
C SER A 360 -14.52 30.05 -6.19
N LEU A 361 -13.30 29.61 -5.90
CA LEU A 361 -12.94 28.20 -5.72
C LEU A 361 -12.66 27.97 -4.25
N ARG A 362 -13.46 27.12 -3.59
CA ARG A 362 -13.38 26.89 -2.14
C ARG A 362 -12.77 25.53 -1.85
N CYS A 363 -11.90 25.48 -0.85
CA CYS A 363 -11.26 24.27 -0.38
C CYS A 363 -11.22 24.26 1.15
N HIS A 364 -11.67 23.18 1.77
CA HIS A 364 -11.59 23.00 3.20
C HIS A 364 -11.15 21.58 3.53
N ALA A 365 -10.19 21.44 4.43
CA ALA A 365 -9.67 20.14 4.85
C ALA A 365 -9.68 19.99 6.37
N GLU A 366 -9.95 18.77 6.82
CA GLU A 366 -9.89 18.36 8.22
C GLU A 366 -8.64 17.53 8.47
N GLY A 367 -8.09 17.59 9.69
CA GLY A 367 -6.90 16.81 10.07
C GLY A 367 -6.43 17.20 11.47
N ILE A 368 -5.54 16.39 12.04
CA ILE A 368 -4.93 16.64 13.35
C ILE A 368 -3.40 16.49 13.23
N PRO A 369 -2.60 17.55 13.45
CA PRO A 369 -3.01 18.94 13.64
C PRO A 369 -3.79 19.51 12.43
N SER A 370 -4.51 20.62 12.63
CA SER A 370 -5.29 21.25 11.56
C SER A 370 -4.42 21.54 10.32
N PRO A 371 -4.84 21.11 9.12
CA PRO A 371 -4.01 21.22 7.93
C PRO A 371 -3.88 22.66 7.43
N GLN A 372 -2.71 22.99 6.89
CA GLN A 372 -2.46 24.22 6.15
C GLN A 372 -2.86 24.03 4.69
N LEU A 373 -3.58 25.02 4.14
CA LEU A 373 -3.99 25.03 2.74
C LEU A 373 -3.02 25.85 1.89
N ALA A 374 -2.68 25.32 0.72
CA ALA A 374 -1.93 26.01 -0.32
C ALA A 374 -2.64 25.81 -1.66
N TRP A 375 -2.39 26.70 -2.61
CA TRP A 375 -3.02 26.65 -3.92
C TRP A 375 -1.99 26.76 -5.03
N LEU A 376 -2.17 25.95 -6.08
CA LEU A 376 -1.40 26.05 -7.31
C LEU A 376 -2.32 26.48 -8.45
N LYS A 377 -1.83 27.31 -9.37
CA LYS A 377 -2.45 27.58 -10.68
C LYS A 377 -1.54 27.00 -11.76
N ASN A 378 -2.03 26.03 -12.53
CA ASN A 378 -1.29 25.32 -13.58
C ASN A 378 0.04 24.73 -13.07
N GLY A 379 0.02 24.15 -11.87
CA GLY A 379 1.20 23.55 -11.23
C GLY A 379 2.20 24.55 -10.63
N MET A 380 1.95 25.86 -10.67
CA MET A 380 2.79 26.89 -10.03
C MET A 380 2.09 27.48 -8.82
N ASP A 381 2.85 27.84 -7.78
CA ASP A 381 2.32 28.47 -6.56
C ASP A 381 1.50 29.73 -6.91
N ILE A 382 0.23 29.74 -6.49
CA ILE A 382 -0.70 30.84 -6.78
C ILE A 382 -0.24 32.14 -6.15
N ALA A 383 0.59 32.10 -5.09
CA ALA A 383 1.16 33.28 -4.45
C ALA A 383 1.91 34.17 -5.45
N THR A 384 2.51 33.57 -6.49
CA THR A 384 3.22 34.28 -7.57
C THR A 384 2.28 34.97 -8.57
N LYS A 385 0.97 34.68 -8.51
CA LYS A 385 -0.07 35.16 -9.43
C LYS A 385 -1.12 36.04 -8.74
N LEU A 386 -0.99 36.30 -7.43
CA LEU A 386 -1.91 37.17 -6.70
C LEU A 386 -1.88 38.60 -7.25
N SER A 387 -3.05 39.21 -7.35
CA SER A 387 -3.24 40.57 -7.87
C SER A 387 -4.41 41.26 -7.16
N LYS A 388 -4.76 42.49 -7.57
CA LYS A 388 -6.00 43.14 -7.07
C LYS A 388 -7.27 42.39 -7.49
N GLN A 389 -7.18 41.55 -8.52
CA GLN A 389 -8.28 40.80 -9.10
C GLN A 389 -8.35 39.36 -8.55
N LEU A 390 -7.20 38.68 -8.42
CA LEU A 390 -7.07 37.31 -7.92
C LEU A 390 -6.49 37.33 -6.51
N THR A 391 -7.27 36.90 -5.53
CA THR A 391 -6.94 36.96 -4.10
C THR A 391 -7.21 35.64 -3.39
N LEU A 392 -6.48 35.38 -2.30
CA LEU A 392 -6.80 34.31 -1.36
C LEU A 392 -7.63 34.88 -0.22
N GLN A 393 -8.83 34.35 -0.03
CA GLN A 393 -9.77 34.73 1.03
C GLN A 393 -9.89 33.62 2.07
N ALA A 394 -10.59 33.93 3.17
CA ALA A 394 -10.88 32.97 4.25
C ALA A 394 -9.63 32.18 4.71
N ASN A 395 -8.52 32.90 4.94
CA ASN A 395 -7.25 32.34 5.39
C ASN A 395 -6.64 31.27 4.46
N GLY A 396 -6.86 31.41 3.14
CA GLY A 396 -6.33 30.50 2.12
C GLY A 396 -7.30 29.38 1.72
N SER A 397 -8.51 29.34 2.29
CA SER A 397 -9.54 28.36 1.92
C SER A 397 -10.33 28.73 0.66
N GLU A 398 -10.15 29.93 0.12
CA GLU A 398 -10.86 30.36 -1.09
C GLU A 398 -9.95 31.13 -2.05
N VAL A 399 -9.91 30.71 -3.31
CA VAL A 399 -9.38 31.52 -4.42
C VAL A 399 -10.53 32.35 -4.97
N HIS A 400 -10.43 33.67 -4.84
CA HIS A 400 -11.45 34.61 -5.29
C HIS A 400 -10.94 35.46 -6.45
N ILE A 401 -11.68 35.50 -7.55
CA ILE A 401 -11.36 36.27 -8.76
C ILE A 401 -12.51 37.22 -9.06
N SER A 402 -12.34 38.52 -8.83
CA SER A 402 -13.44 39.50 -8.88
C SER A 402 -13.90 39.87 -10.30
N ASN A 403 -12.98 39.83 -11.27
CA ASN A 403 -13.22 40.17 -12.68
C ASN A 403 -12.46 39.18 -13.57
N VAL A 404 -13.09 38.06 -13.94
CA VAL A 404 -12.47 36.95 -14.66
C VAL A 404 -12.06 37.36 -16.07
N HIS A 405 -10.81 37.06 -16.44
CA HIS A 405 -10.23 37.22 -17.78
C HIS A 405 -9.86 35.86 -18.38
N PHE A 406 -9.69 35.79 -19.70
CA PHE A 406 -9.32 34.53 -20.38
C PHE A 406 -8.04 33.88 -19.82
N GLU A 407 -7.07 34.68 -19.36
CA GLU A 407 -5.83 34.20 -18.71
C GLU A 407 -6.03 33.57 -17.32
N ASP A 408 -7.23 33.71 -16.74
CA ASP A 408 -7.63 33.03 -15.51
C ASP A 408 -8.01 31.57 -15.74
N THR A 409 -8.21 31.19 -17.01
CA THR A 409 -8.41 29.79 -17.38
C THR A 409 -7.23 28.95 -16.92
N GLY A 410 -7.52 27.83 -16.25
CA GLY A 410 -6.48 26.94 -15.78
C GLY A 410 -6.97 25.96 -14.73
N ALA A 411 -6.06 25.05 -14.37
CA ALA A 411 -6.23 24.13 -13.27
C ALA A 411 -5.78 24.80 -11.96
N TYR A 412 -6.66 24.80 -10.97
CA TYR A 412 -6.42 25.31 -9.62
C TYR A 412 -6.40 24.11 -8.67
N THR A 413 -5.23 23.80 -8.12
CA THR A 413 -5.03 22.68 -7.20
C THR A 413 -5.02 23.21 -5.78
N CYS A 414 -5.90 22.71 -4.92
CA CYS A 414 -5.81 22.91 -3.48
C CYS A 414 -4.98 21.79 -2.86
N ILE A 415 -4.01 22.15 -2.01
CA ILE A 415 -3.15 21.21 -1.28
C ILE A 415 -3.37 21.44 0.21
N ALA A 416 -3.82 20.41 0.91
CA ALA A 416 -3.96 20.38 2.36
C ALA A 416 -2.82 19.57 2.97
N LYS A 417 -2.05 20.16 3.89
CA LYS A 417 -0.86 19.53 4.49
C LYS A 417 -0.81 19.69 5.99
N ASN A 418 -0.49 18.61 6.70
CA ASN A 418 -0.03 18.63 8.08
C ASN A 418 1.16 17.68 8.27
N GLU A 419 1.61 17.48 9.51
CA GLU A 419 2.74 16.58 9.82
C GLU A 419 2.42 15.08 9.64
N ALA A 420 1.14 14.70 9.53
CA ALA A 420 0.71 13.32 9.31
C ALA A 420 0.55 12.95 7.83
N GLY A 421 0.43 13.93 6.93
CA GLY A 421 0.25 13.66 5.50
C GLY A 421 -0.10 14.88 4.66
N VAL A 422 -0.45 14.60 3.42
CA VAL A 422 -0.89 15.58 2.41
C VAL A 422 -2.11 15.01 1.70
N ASP A 423 -3.06 15.87 1.38
CA ASP A 423 -4.19 15.59 0.50
C ASP A 423 -4.31 16.74 -0.51
N GLU A 424 -4.73 16.45 -1.74
CA GLU A 424 -4.85 17.46 -2.79
C GLU A 424 -6.03 17.19 -3.70
N ASP A 425 -6.65 18.26 -4.20
CA ASP A 425 -7.72 18.17 -5.17
C ASP A 425 -7.65 19.31 -6.20
N ILE A 426 -8.16 19.07 -7.41
CA ILE A 426 -7.97 19.96 -8.57
C ILE A 426 -9.32 20.38 -9.14
N SER A 427 -9.44 21.68 -9.38
CA SER A 427 -10.58 22.31 -10.03
C SER A 427 -10.17 23.01 -11.32
N SER A 428 -11.06 23.06 -12.31
CA SER A 428 -10.83 23.86 -13.52
C SER A 428 -11.71 25.11 -13.54
N LEU A 429 -11.11 26.27 -13.74
CA LEU A 429 -11.83 27.46 -14.16
C LEU A 429 -11.72 27.58 -15.68
N PHE A 430 -12.86 27.60 -16.37
CA PHE A 430 -12.96 27.83 -17.80
C PHE A 430 -13.67 29.16 -18.06
N VAL A 431 -13.10 30.00 -18.92
CA VAL A 431 -13.70 31.29 -19.26
C VAL A 431 -14.44 31.18 -20.59
N GLU A 432 -15.77 31.22 -20.55
CA GLU A 432 -16.66 31.02 -21.70
C GLU A 432 -16.67 32.22 -22.64
N ASP A 433 -16.58 31.95 -23.94
CA ASP A 433 -16.68 33.00 -24.97
C ASP A 433 -18.12 33.11 -25.48
N SER A 434 -18.93 33.94 -24.82
CA SER A 434 -20.32 34.21 -25.24
C SER A 434 -20.43 34.96 -26.57
N ALA A 435 -19.30 35.39 -27.16
CA ALA A 435 -19.25 35.98 -28.51
C ALA A 435 -19.05 34.94 -29.64
N ARG A 436 -18.90 33.64 -29.34
CA ARG A 436 -18.83 32.57 -30.37
C ARG A 436 -20.15 32.23 -31.06
N LYS A 437 -21.24 32.97 -30.79
CA LYS A 437 -22.45 32.92 -31.63
C LYS A 437 -22.28 33.61 -32.99
N THR A 438 -21.17 34.31 -33.26
CA THR A 438 -20.95 34.95 -34.58
C THR A 438 -19.52 34.81 -35.12
N CYS A 439 -18.56 34.35 -34.32
CA CYS A 439 -17.15 34.25 -34.70
C CYS A 439 -16.71 32.83 -35.14
N ILE A 440 -17.59 32.02 -35.73
CA ILE A 440 -17.19 30.77 -36.41
C ILE A 440 -16.65 31.06 -37.82
N SER A 441 -16.93 32.24 -38.38
CA SER A 441 -16.49 32.60 -39.74
C SER A 441 -15.02 33.05 -39.82
N GLU A 442 -14.51 33.85 -38.87
CA GLU A 442 -13.16 34.44 -39.00
C GLU A 442 -12.02 33.54 -38.51
N TYR A 443 -12.23 32.73 -37.46
CA TYR A 443 -11.20 31.78 -36.99
C TYR A 443 -11.03 30.59 -37.95
N PHE A 444 -12.11 30.20 -38.65
CA PHE A 444 -12.04 29.23 -39.75
C PHE A 444 -11.23 29.79 -40.93
N ILE A 445 -11.39 31.07 -41.27
CA ILE A 445 -10.62 31.70 -42.35
C ILE A 445 -9.13 31.85 -41.96
N LEU A 446 -8.79 32.17 -40.71
CA LEU A 446 -7.40 32.24 -40.23
C LEU A 446 -6.70 30.87 -40.15
N SER A 447 -7.43 29.79 -39.84
CA SER A 447 -6.89 28.41 -39.84
C SER A 447 -6.75 27.84 -41.26
N VAL A 448 -7.61 28.24 -42.19
CA VAL A 448 -7.47 27.94 -43.64
C VAL A 448 -6.29 28.71 -44.25
N LEU A 449 -5.97 29.93 -43.76
CA LEU A 449 -4.88 30.76 -44.28
C LEU A 449 -3.49 30.42 -43.71
N ASN A 450 -3.38 29.73 -42.57
CA ASN A 450 -2.09 29.42 -41.92
C ASN A 450 -1.63 27.95 -42.03
N GLY A 451 -2.43 27.04 -42.58
CA GLY A 451 -2.01 25.65 -42.84
C GLY A 451 -1.82 24.77 -41.58
N LEU A 452 -2.60 23.68 -41.49
CA LEU A 452 -2.48 22.53 -40.58
C LEU A 452 -2.72 22.79 -39.07
N GLY A 453 -3.98 22.68 -38.64
CA GLY A 453 -4.32 22.26 -37.27
C GLY A 453 -4.37 20.73 -37.20
N ILE A 454 -3.40 20.09 -36.54
CA ILE A 454 -3.21 18.61 -36.49
C ILE A 454 -4.08 17.92 -35.40
N GLY A 455 -4.95 18.64 -34.70
CA GLY A 455 -5.83 18.07 -33.66
C GLY A 455 -7.22 17.69 -34.18
N ASN A 456 -7.81 16.62 -33.60
CA ASN A 456 -9.19 16.14 -33.79
C ASN A 456 -9.47 15.31 -35.05
N MET A 457 -8.79 14.17 -35.18
CA MET A 457 -8.80 13.31 -36.36
C MET A 457 -9.02 11.83 -36.00
N PHE A 458 -9.69 11.10 -36.89
CA PHE A 458 -9.75 9.64 -36.83
C PHE A 458 -8.66 9.02 -37.71
N TYR A 459 -7.88 8.12 -37.14
CA TYR A 459 -6.94 7.28 -37.86
C TYR A 459 -7.57 5.91 -38.05
N VAL A 460 -7.71 5.49 -39.31
CA VAL A 460 -8.35 4.23 -39.68
C VAL A 460 -7.33 3.35 -40.39
N PHE A 461 -7.10 2.19 -39.81
CA PHE A 461 -6.18 1.16 -40.29
C PHE A 461 -6.98 0.09 -41.02
N TYR A 462 -6.62 -0.14 -42.27
CA TYR A 462 -7.39 -0.97 -43.20
C TYR A 462 -6.47 -1.68 -44.20
N GLU A 463 -7.01 -2.50 -45.11
CA GLU A 463 -6.18 -3.37 -45.98
C GLU A 463 -5.19 -2.59 -46.86
N ASP A 464 -5.49 -1.35 -47.27
CA ASP A 464 -4.61 -0.53 -48.11
C ASP A 464 -3.87 0.59 -47.34
N GLY A 465 -3.54 0.36 -46.06
CA GLY A 465 -2.70 1.25 -45.26
C GLY A 465 -3.47 2.00 -44.17
N ILE A 466 -3.22 3.31 -44.05
CA ILE A 466 -3.78 4.15 -42.96
C ILE A 466 -4.40 5.42 -43.54
N LYS A 467 -5.67 5.67 -43.25
CA LYS A 467 -6.39 6.89 -43.64
C LYS A 467 -6.60 7.78 -42.42
N VAL A 468 -6.27 9.06 -42.56
CA VAL A 468 -6.51 10.10 -41.56
C VAL A 468 -7.71 10.91 -42.00
N ILE A 469 -8.74 10.95 -41.16
CA ILE A 469 -10.08 11.41 -41.52
C ILE A 469 -10.48 12.58 -40.62
N GLN A 470 -10.87 13.68 -41.25
CA GLN A 470 -11.38 14.86 -40.56
C GLN A 470 -12.90 14.73 -40.41
N PRO A 471 -13.42 14.56 -39.19
CA PRO A 471 -14.83 14.25 -38.99
C PRO A 471 -15.77 15.40 -39.35
N VAL A 472 -15.29 16.65 -39.23
CA VAL A 472 -16.09 17.86 -39.53
C VAL A 472 -16.34 17.99 -41.03
N ALA A 473 -15.31 17.80 -41.84
CA ALA A 473 -15.38 17.93 -43.29
C ALA A 473 -15.82 16.64 -44.00
N CYS A 474 -15.79 15.50 -43.30
CA CYS A 474 -16.02 14.17 -43.89
C CYS A 474 -15.04 13.86 -45.03
N GLU A 475 -13.79 14.24 -44.84
CA GLU A 475 -12.76 14.13 -45.87
C GLU A 475 -11.53 13.37 -45.38
N ILE A 476 -10.89 12.68 -46.32
CA ILE A 476 -9.60 12.03 -46.10
C ILE A 476 -8.52 13.10 -46.23
N GLN A 477 -7.92 13.49 -45.11
CA GLN A 477 -6.84 14.47 -45.07
C GLN A 477 -5.51 13.86 -45.52
N ARG A 478 -5.28 12.59 -45.21
CA ARG A 478 -4.03 11.88 -45.53
C ARG A 478 -4.26 10.39 -45.70
N HIS A 479 -3.53 9.79 -46.65
CA HIS A 479 -3.49 8.34 -46.85
C HIS A 479 -2.04 7.83 -46.87
N ILE A 480 -1.59 7.26 -45.74
CA ILE A 480 -0.30 6.59 -45.63
C ILE A 480 -0.40 5.24 -46.36
N LYS A 481 0.38 5.09 -47.44
CA LYS A 481 0.26 3.94 -48.35
C LYS A 481 1.04 2.73 -47.82
N PRO A 482 0.68 1.49 -48.20
CA PRO A 482 1.39 0.27 -47.80
C PRO A 482 2.88 0.28 -48.17
N ASN A 483 3.22 0.85 -49.33
CA ASN A 483 4.58 0.95 -49.86
C ASN A 483 5.35 2.20 -49.40
N GLU A 484 4.78 3.01 -48.52
CA GLU A 484 5.48 4.16 -47.97
C GLU A 484 6.64 3.68 -47.08
N ARG A 485 7.82 4.26 -47.26
CA ARG A 485 9.03 3.88 -46.51
C ARG A 485 9.10 4.61 -45.18
N LEU A 486 9.55 3.90 -44.15
CA LEU A 486 9.73 4.46 -42.82
C LEU A 486 10.91 5.43 -42.78
N LEU A 487 10.76 6.50 -41.98
CA LEU A 487 11.87 7.41 -41.70
C LEU A 487 12.95 6.63 -40.92
N ALA A 488 14.18 6.58 -41.43
CA ALA A 488 15.36 5.89 -40.88
C ALA A 488 15.54 4.36 -41.15
N LEU A 489 14.61 3.68 -41.85
CA LEU A 489 14.76 2.26 -42.23
C LEU A 489 14.40 2.05 -43.72
N GLN A 490 14.96 1.01 -44.36
CA GLN A 490 14.56 0.61 -45.73
C GLN A 490 13.24 -0.20 -45.76
N GLU A 491 12.53 -0.28 -44.64
CA GLU A 491 11.26 -1.01 -44.52
C GLU A 491 10.06 -0.20 -45.03
N GLU A 492 9.06 -0.91 -45.52
CA GLU A 492 7.76 -0.36 -45.93
C GLU A 492 6.72 -0.53 -44.81
N VAL A 493 5.67 0.31 -44.84
CA VAL A 493 4.54 0.25 -43.89
C VAL A 493 3.92 -1.15 -43.87
N CYS A 494 3.72 -1.77 -45.02
CA CYS A 494 3.25 -3.16 -45.13
C CYS A 494 3.95 -3.86 -46.31
N PRO A 495 5.07 -4.58 -46.13
CA PRO A 495 5.81 -5.20 -47.22
C PRO A 495 4.98 -6.22 -48.02
N SER A 496 5.24 -6.35 -49.33
CA SER A 496 4.59 -7.34 -50.18
C SER A 496 4.99 -8.77 -49.79
N SER A 497 4.01 -9.68 -49.69
CA SER A 497 4.27 -11.11 -49.52
C SER A 497 4.69 -11.74 -50.87
N THR A 498 5.57 -12.74 -50.84
CA THR A 498 6.01 -13.43 -52.06
C THR A 498 4.85 -14.23 -52.67
N GLY A 499 4.32 -13.77 -53.81
CA GLY A 499 3.28 -14.45 -54.58
C GLY A 499 1.91 -13.75 -54.60
N GLU A 500 1.72 -12.66 -53.85
CA GLU A 500 0.50 -11.85 -53.93
C GLU A 500 0.61 -10.73 -54.98
N ALA A 501 -0.40 -10.60 -55.84
CA ALA A 501 -0.47 -9.56 -56.86
C ALA A 501 -0.75 -8.16 -56.28
N THR A 502 -1.21 -8.07 -55.03
CA THR A 502 -1.61 -6.82 -54.37
C THR A 502 -1.06 -6.80 -52.94
N GLN A 503 -0.37 -5.71 -52.60
CA GLN A 503 0.22 -5.48 -51.28
C GLN A 503 -0.88 -5.09 -50.30
N ARG A 504 -1.06 -5.86 -49.22
CA ARG A 504 -2.12 -5.65 -48.21
C ARG A 504 -1.54 -5.56 -46.80
N CYS A 505 -2.20 -4.79 -45.97
CA CYS A 505 -1.90 -4.62 -44.56
C CYS A 505 -2.84 -5.47 -43.70
N VAL A 506 -2.31 -6.05 -42.63
CA VAL A 506 -3.09 -6.71 -41.58
C VAL A 506 -2.88 -5.96 -40.28
N TRP A 507 -3.99 -5.59 -39.63
CA TRP A 507 -4.01 -4.84 -38.38
C TRP A 507 -4.92 -5.54 -37.38
N SER A 508 -4.66 -5.39 -36.09
CA SER A 508 -5.55 -5.95 -35.07
C SER A 508 -5.95 -4.96 -33.96
N SER A 509 -5.03 -4.07 -33.58
CA SER A 509 -5.25 -3.11 -32.50
C SER A 509 -4.38 -1.88 -32.73
N ALA A 510 -4.84 -0.74 -32.24
CA ALA A 510 -4.06 0.48 -32.22
C ALA A 510 -4.46 1.36 -31.02
N VAL A 511 -3.49 2.10 -30.49
CA VAL A 511 -3.67 3.00 -29.34
C VAL A 511 -3.01 4.36 -29.58
N ASN A 512 -3.68 5.43 -29.12
CA ASN A 512 -3.14 6.78 -29.10
C ASN A 512 -2.30 6.99 -27.84
N VAL A 513 -1.03 7.38 -28.01
CA VAL A 513 -0.06 7.63 -26.95
C VAL A 513 0.20 9.12 -26.82
N LYS A 514 -0.49 9.76 -25.85
CA LYS A 514 -0.43 11.20 -25.51
C LYS A 514 -0.51 12.14 -26.71
N ASP A 515 -1.30 11.81 -27.73
CA ASP A 515 -1.44 12.58 -28.98
C ASP A 515 -0.11 12.87 -29.70
N LYS A 516 0.93 12.06 -29.40
CA LYS A 516 2.25 12.13 -30.06
C LYS A 516 2.43 11.01 -31.06
N PHE A 517 2.11 9.79 -30.63
CA PHE A 517 2.30 8.58 -31.44
C PHE A 517 1.03 7.74 -31.47
N ILE A 518 0.84 7.00 -32.56
CA ILE A 518 -0.10 5.89 -32.63
C ILE A 518 0.71 4.62 -32.78
N TYR A 519 0.46 3.67 -31.88
CA TYR A 519 1.03 2.34 -31.94
C TYR A 519 -0.02 1.43 -32.56
N ALA A 520 0.33 0.70 -33.61
CA ALA A 520 -0.57 -0.21 -34.30
C ALA A 520 0.08 -1.57 -34.55
N THR A 521 -0.59 -2.66 -34.18
CA THR A 521 -0.07 -4.02 -34.35
C THR A 521 -0.20 -4.50 -35.80
N GLN A 522 0.80 -5.24 -36.26
CA GLN A 522 0.78 -5.98 -37.52
C GLN A 522 0.98 -7.47 -37.25
N PRO A 523 -0.10 -8.23 -36.97
CA PRO A 523 0.00 -9.61 -36.50
C PRO A 523 0.83 -10.53 -37.39
N THR A 524 0.70 -10.42 -38.71
CA THR A 524 1.40 -11.28 -39.68
C THR A 524 2.87 -10.90 -39.92
N LEU A 525 3.32 -9.80 -39.32
CA LEU A 525 4.69 -9.29 -39.43
C LEU A 525 5.40 -9.29 -38.07
N ASP A 526 4.77 -9.82 -37.01
CA ASP A 526 5.31 -9.93 -35.66
C ASP A 526 5.93 -8.62 -35.14
N ARG A 527 5.22 -7.50 -35.40
CA ARG A 527 5.70 -6.17 -35.05
C ARG A 527 4.57 -5.19 -34.70
N VAL A 528 4.96 -4.10 -34.03
CA VAL A 528 4.16 -2.89 -33.85
C VAL A 528 4.75 -1.78 -34.72
N LEU A 529 3.88 -1.11 -35.48
CA LEU A 529 4.19 0.08 -36.26
C LEU A 529 3.89 1.33 -35.44
N ILE A 530 4.84 2.28 -35.43
CA ILE A 530 4.69 3.56 -34.75
C ILE A 530 4.51 4.67 -35.78
N VAL A 531 3.39 5.38 -35.66
CA VAL A 531 3.04 6.53 -36.50
C VAL A 531 3.17 7.79 -35.67
N ASP A 532 3.98 8.74 -36.12
CA ASP A 532 4.09 10.06 -35.52
C ASP A 532 2.94 10.95 -35.99
N ILE A 533 2.17 11.45 -35.03
CA ILE A 533 0.93 12.21 -35.27
C ILE A 533 1.24 13.57 -35.91
N GLN A 534 2.33 14.21 -35.48
CA GLN A 534 2.69 15.56 -35.95
C GLN A 534 3.10 15.55 -37.43
N SER A 535 3.91 14.57 -37.82
CA SER A 535 4.38 14.42 -39.20
C SER A 535 3.46 13.57 -40.07
N GLN A 536 2.48 12.86 -39.48
CA GLN A 536 1.59 11.89 -40.12
C GLN A 536 2.37 10.85 -40.94
N LYS A 537 3.45 10.32 -40.36
CA LYS A 537 4.35 9.34 -41.00
C LYS A 537 4.63 8.17 -40.08
N ALA A 538 4.81 7.00 -40.68
CA ALA A 538 5.38 5.86 -39.97
C ALA A 538 6.86 6.14 -39.70
N VAL A 539 7.25 6.10 -38.43
CA VAL A 539 8.59 6.49 -37.96
C VAL A 539 9.43 5.32 -37.47
N GLN A 540 8.80 4.26 -36.98
CA GLN A 540 9.53 3.14 -36.39
C GLN A 540 8.71 1.84 -36.46
N THR A 541 9.41 0.71 -36.54
CA THR A 541 8.90 -0.63 -36.27
C THR A 541 9.53 -1.17 -35.00
N VAL A 542 8.73 -1.86 -34.19
CA VAL A 542 9.17 -2.54 -32.95
C VAL A 542 8.84 -4.02 -33.10
N SER A 543 9.86 -4.88 -33.07
CA SER A 543 9.67 -6.34 -33.09
C SER A 543 8.98 -6.83 -31.83
N THR A 544 8.10 -7.83 -31.97
CA THR A 544 7.31 -8.40 -30.87
C THR A 544 7.35 -9.92 -30.93
N ASP A 545 6.76 -10.55 -29.92
CA ASP A 545 6.44 -11.97 -30.00
C ASP A 545 5.35 -12.23 -31.07
N PRO A 546 5.27 -13.45 -31.63
CA PRO A 546 4.43 -13.72 -32.79
C PRO A 546 2.94 -13.43 -32.58
N TYR A 547 2.30 -12.91 -33.62
CA TYR A 547 0.88 -12.52 -33.62
C TYR A 547 0.50 -11.52 -32.51
N PRO A 548 1.06 -10.30 -32.52
CA PRO A 548 0.61 -9.21 -31.64
C PRO A 548 -0.82 -8.81 -31.96
N VAL A 549 -1.77 -8.98 -31.04
CA VAL A 549 -3.19 -8.80 -31.32
C VAL A 549 -3.86 -7.61 -30.62
N GLN A 550 -3.40 -7.22 -29.44
CA GLN A 550 -4.10 -6.26 -28.60
C GLN A 550 -3.11 -5.34 -27.89
N LEU A 551 -3.39 -4.03 -27.99
CA LEU A 551 -2.64 -2.98 -27.33
C LEU A 551 -3.52 -2.31 -26.27
N HIS A 552 -2.90 -1.92 -25.17
CA HIS A 552 -3.49 -1.04 -24.18
C HIS A 552 -2.46 0.00 -23.76
N TYR A 553 -2.84 1.26 -23.80
CA TYR A 553 -1.98 2.35 -23.34
C TYR A 553 -2.31 2.69 -21.89
N ASP A 554 -1.34 2.51 -21.00
CA ASP A 554 -1.40 3.00 -19.62
C ASP A 554 -0.81 4.41 -19.55
N LYS A 555 -1.71 5.39 -19.41
CA LYS A 555 -1.36 6.81 -19.33
C LYS A 555 -0.59 7.15 -18.05
N SER A 556 -0.78 6.40 -16.97
CA SER A 556 -0.21 6.66 -15.64
C SER A 556 1.30 6.46 -15.64
N HIS A 557 1.75 5.33 -16.21
CA HIS A 557 3.16 4.95 -16.26
C HIS A 557 3.82 5.22 -17.63
N ASP A 558 3.08 5.77 -18.59
CA ASP A 558 3.55 5.99 -19.97
C ASP A 558 4.04 4.69 -20.64
N GLN A 559 3.21 3.65 -20.55
CA GLN A 559 3.51 2.30 -21.02
C GLN A 559 2.49 1.82 -22.04
N VAL A 560 2.94 1.10 -23.06
CA VAL A 560 2.05 0.36 -23.98
C VAL A 560 2.20 -1.13 -23.71
N TRP A 561 1.11 -1.75 -23.26
CA TRP A 561 1.00 -3.18 -23.00
C TRP A 561 0.53 -3.89 -24.26
N LEU A 562 1.18 -4.99 -24.59
CA LEU A 562 0.98 -5.76 -25.81
C LEU A 562 0.72 -7.22 -25.48
N LEU A 563 -0.43 -7.74 -25.93
CA LEU A 563 -0.75 -9.16 -25.91
C LEU A 563 -0.50 -9.79 -27.29
N SER A 564 0.32 -10.84 -27.31
CA SER A 564 0.58 -11.67 -28.49
C SER A 564 -0.03 -13.07 -28.29
N TRP A 565 -0.54 -13.70 -29.36
CA TRP A 565 -1.13 -15.04 -29.26
C TRP A 565 -0.11 -16.18 -29.36
N GLY A 566 1.08 -15.91 -29.90
CA GLY A 566 2.11 -16.91 -30.18
C GLY A 566 1.79 -17.74 -31.44
N ASP A 567 0.56 -18.22 -31.59
CA ASP A 567 0.03 -18.84 -32.81
C ASP A 567 -1.47 -18.55 -32.99
N MET A 568 -2.06 -18.99 -34.10
CA MET A 568 -3.48 -18.76 -34.41
C MET A 568 -4.43 -19.53 -33.47
N GLU A 569 -3.96 -20.62 -32.86
CA GLU A 569 -4.67 -21.42 -31.87
C GLU A 569 -4.58 -20.84 -30.44
N LYS A 570 -3.72 -19.83 -30.24
CA LYS A 570 -3.39 -19.17 -28.96
C LYS A 570 -2.74 -20.11 -27.93
N ASN A 571 -1.83 -20.97 -28.37
CA ASN A 571 -1.17 -21.95 -27.50
C ASN A 571 -0.11 -21.32 -26.58
N PHE A 572 0.53 -20.24 -27.04
CA PHE A 572 1.67 -19.61 -26.35
C PHE A 572 1.51 -18.09 -26.23
N PRO A 573 0.42 -17.60 -25.62
CA PRO A 573 0.20 -16.17 -25.55
C PRO A 573 1.15 -15.51 -24.56
N THR A 574 1.72 -14.37 -24.96
CA THR A 574 2.69 -13.62 -24.18
C THR A 574 2.25 -12.17 -23.97
N LEU A 575 2.74 -11.57 -22.88
CA LEU A 575 2.48 -10.19 -22.52
C LEU A 575 3.80 -9.41 -22.46
N GLN A 576 3.93 -8.43 -23.34
CA GLN A 576 5.10 -7.54 -23.47
C GLN A 576 4.70 -6.10 -23.14
N VAL A 577 5.69 -5.29 -22.73
CA VAL A 577 5.49 -3.87 -22.39
C VAL A 577 6.52 -3.02 -23.12
N ILE A 578 6.09 -1.87 -23.63
CA ILE A 578 6.94 -0.81 -24.14
C ILE A 578 6.89 0.34 -23.13
N ASN A 579 8.03 0.62 -22.49
CA ASN A 579 8.16 1.68 -21.49
C ASN A 579 8.49 3.03 -22.15
N GLN A 580 8.15 4.14 -21.47
CA GLN A 580 8.41 5.50 -21.97
C GLN A 580 7.84 5.72 -23.38
N ALA A 581 6.63 5.21 -23.61
CA ALA A 581 6.03 5.10 -24.94
C ALA A 581 5.82 6.47 -25.62
N SER A 582 5.65 7.54 -24.84
CA SER A 582 5.55 8.92 -25.35
C SER A 582 6.91 9.63 -25.53
N GLY A 583 8.01 8.97 -25.15
CA GLY A 583 9.38 9.45 -25.26
C GLY A 583 9.89 9.45 -26.70
N ARG A 584 10.95 10.23 -26.96
CA ARG A 584 11.61 10.33 -28.27
C ARG A 584 12.74 9.31 -28.48
N VAL A 585 12.94 8.42 -27.51
CA VAL A 585 13.94 7.34 -27.59
C VAL A 585 13.42 6.20 -28.46
N SER A 586 14.33 5.38 -29.01
CA SER A 586 13.93 4.19 -29.75
C SER A 586 13.12 3.26 -28.86
N HIS A 587 11.88 2.99 -29.26
CA HIS A 587 10.99 2.10 -28.52
C HIS A 587 11.39 0.63 -28.71
N HIS A 588 11.25 -0.18 -27.67
CA HIS A 588 11.51 -1.62 -27.69
C HIS A 588 10.59 -2.33 -26.69
N THR A 589 10.32 -3.60 -26.94
CA THR A 589 9.52 -4.45 -26.05
C THR A 589 10.37 -5.04 -24.93
N VAL A 590 9.76 -5.19 -23.77
CA VAL A 590 10.30 -5.89 -22.61
C VAL A 590 9.26 -6.91 -22.16
N HIS A 591 9.66 -8.17 -21.98
CA HIS A 591 8.77 -9.20 -21.43
C HIS A 591 8.41 -8.90 -19.98
N THR A 592 7.14 -9.11 -19.64
CA THR A 592 6.70 -9.14 -18.24
C THR A 592 7.32 -10.35 -17.51
N GLN A 593 7.43 -10.30 -16.18
CA GLN A 593 7.98 -11.43 -15.41
C GLN A 593 7.11 -12.69 -15.60
N PRO A 594 7.68 -13.91 -15.64
CA PRO A 594 6.91 -15.14 -15.89
C PRO A 594 5.91 -15.47 -14.76
N VAL A 595 4.73 -15.97 -15.13
CA VAL A 595 3.72 -16.49 -14.17
C VAL A 595 4.14 -17.89 -13.70
N GLY A 596 4.78 -18.00 -12.54
CA GLY A 596 5.14 -19.30 -11.97
C GLY A 596 6.24 -20.04 -12.76
N ARG A 597 5.97 -21.26 -13.28
CA ARG A 597 6.97 -22.18 -13.89
C ARG A 597 6.83 -22.38 -15.41
N ARG A 598 5.87 -21.74 -16.08
CA ARG A 598 5.67 -21.78 -17.55
C ARG A 598 5.24 -20.40 -18.05
N PHE A 599 5.54 -20.07 -19.30
CA PHE A 599 5.19 -18.77 -19.90
C PHE A 599 3.72 -18.65 -20.33
N ASP A 600 2.88 -19.65 -20.07
CA ASP A 600 1.71 -19.86 -20.92
C ASP A 600 0.38 -19.61 -20.20
N ARG A 601 -0.45 -18.73 -20.77
CA ARG A 601 -1.95 -18.71 -20.80
C ARG A 601 -2.63 -17.37 -20.49
N VAL A 602 -2.02 -16.24 -20.84
CA VAL A 602 -2.74 -14.95 -20.88
C VAL A 602 -3.78 -15.00 -22.02
N ASP A 603 -5.06 -15.13 -21.69
CA ASP A 603 -6.14 -15.11 -22.70
C ASP A 603 -6.62 -13.69 -22.99
N ASP A 604 -6.65 -12.85 -21.96
CA ASP A 604 -6.93 -11.42 -22.05
C ASP A 604 -6.26 -10.67 -20.89
N PHE A 605 -6.16 -9.35 -21.01
CA PHE A 605 -5.65 -8.48 -19.96
C PHE A 605 -6.49 -7.21 -19.88
N PHE A 606 -6.65 -6.71 -18.66
CA PHE A 606 -7.48 -5.54 -18.36
C PHE A 606 -6.68 -4.55 -17.52
N ILE A 607 -6.68 -3.29 -17.96
CA ILE A 607 -6.15 -2.16 -17.20
C ILE A 607 -7.30 -1.16 -17.06
N PRO A 608 -7.64 -0.73 -15.83
CA PRO A 608 -8.62 0.33 -15.64
C PRO A 608 -8.28 1.59 -16.46
N ALA A 609 -9.29 2.21 -17.07
CA ALA A 609 -9.07 3.47 -17.77
C ALA A 609 -8.78 4.60 -16.77
N SER A 610 -7.77 5.42 -17.05
CA SER A 610 -7.56 6.70 -16.34
C SER A 610 -8.68 7.68 -16.70
N SER A 611 -9.14 8.47 -15.73
CA SER A 611 -10.15 9.51 -15.92
C SER A 611 -9.70 10.81 -15.25
N LEU A 612 -10.52 11.88 -15.32
CA LEU A 612 -10.25 13.11 -14.57
C LEU A 612 -10.16 12.88 -13.04
N ILE A 613 -10.79 11.80 -12.57
CA ILE A 613 -10.86 11.42 -11.15
C ILE A 613 -9.76 10.40 -10.82
N ILE A 614 -9.44 9.50 -11.76
CA ILE A 614 -8.41 8.47 -11.60
C ILE A 614 -7.17 8.85 -12.42
N ASN A 615 -6.27 9.63 -11.81
CA ASN A 615 -5.05 10.10 -12.48
C ASN A 615 -3.90 9.08 -12.44
N HIS A 616 -4.02 8.03 -11.63
CA HIS A 616 -3.01 7.00 -11.50
C HIS A 616 -3.64 5.61 -11.30
N VAL A 617 -3.37 4.71 -12.24
CA VAL A 617 -3.80 3.31 -12.20
C VAL A 617 -2.60 2.46 -11.80
N ARG A 618 -2.65 1.84 -10.62
CA ARG A 618 -1.51 1.05 -10.10
C ARG A 618 -1.50 -0.42 -10.56
N PHE A 619 -2.69 -0.99 -10.75
CA PHE A 619 -2.84 -2.43 -10.94
C PHE A 619 -3.63 -2.76 -12.21
N GLY A 620 -3.23 -3.84 -12.88
CA GLY A 620 -3.98 -4.50 -13.94
C GLY A 620 -4.43 -5.90 -13.52
N LEU A 621 -5.27 -6.52 -14.35
CA LEU A 621 -5.76 -7.88 -14.18
C LEU A 621 -5.46 -8.71 -15.43
N ILE A 622 -4.95 -9.92 -15.21
CA ILE A 622 -4.70 -10.91 -16.26
C ILE A 622 -5.75 -12.01 -16.14
N LEU A 623 -6.38 -12.33 -17.28
CA LEU A 623 -7.41 -13.34 -17.42
C LEU A 623 -6.83 -14.57 -18.12
N HIS A 624 -7.06 -15.75 -17.53
CA HIS A 624 -6.62 -17.01 -18.09
C HIS A 624 -7.78 -17.76 -18.76
N ARG A 625 -7.48 -18.46 -19.87
CA ARG A 625 -8.51 -19.09 -20.72
C ARG A 625 -9.40 -20.10 -19.98
N ASN A 626 -8.80 -20.89 -19.08
CA ASN A 626 -9.43 -22.07 -18.46
C ASN A 626 -9.21 -22.11 -16.94
N GLU A 627 -8.99 -20.98 -16.29
CA GLU A 627 -8.70 -20.93 -14.85
C GLU A 627 -9.66 -19.97 -14.15
N PRO A 628 -10.29 -20.39 -13.04
CA PRO A 628 -11.20 -19.55 -12.28
C PRO A 628 -10.43 -18.62 -11.34
N VAL A 629 -9.50 -17.83 -11.90
CA VAL A 629 -8.60 -16.94 -11.16
C VAL A 629 -8.40 -15.65 -11.95
N LEU A 630 -8.34 -14.52 -11.25
CA LEU A 630 -7.80 -13.26 -11.77
C LEU A 630 -6.41 -13.02 -11.19
N HIS A 631 -5.43 -12.77 -12.05
CA HIS A 631 -4.07 -12.47 -11.61
C HIS A 631 -3.85 -10.96 -11.58
N LYS A 632 -3.63 -10.40 -10.40
CA LYS A 632 -3.35 -8.98 -10.20
C LYS A 632 -1.88 -8.70 -10.47
N ILE A 633 -1.61 -7.75 -11.37
CA ILE A 633 -0.27 -7.31 -11.76
C ILE A 633 -0.07 -5.85 -11.35
N ASP A 634 1.10 -5.52 -10.83
CA ASP A 634 1.53 -4.15 -10.55
C ASP A 634 2.15 -3.57 -11.82
N LEU A 635 1.58 -2.49 -12.33
CA LEU A 635 1.93 -1.92 -13.64
C LEU A 635 3.30 -1.21 -13.61
N GLU A 636 3.69 -0.66 -12.46
CA GLU A 636 4.99 0.00 -12.29
C GLU A 636 6.13 -1.02 -12.33
N THR A 637 5.98 -2.13 -11.60
CA THR A 637 7.01 -3.17 -11.48
C THR A 637 6.89 -4.26 -12.54
N THR A 638 5.79 -4.31 -13.29
CA THR A 638 5.43 -5.37 -14.25
C THR A 638 5.43 -6.78 -13.64
N SER A 639 5.12 -6.86 -12.34
CA SER A 639 5.26 -8.09 -11.54
C SER A 639 3.92 -8.54 -10.93
N TYR A 640 3.78 -9.86 -10.78
CA TYR A 640 2.59 -10.46 -10.16
C TYR A 640 2.51 -10.08 -8.68
N VAL A 641 1.32 -9.63 -8.27
CA VAL A 641 1.04 -9.21 -6.89
C VAL A 641 0.27 -10.30 -6.14
N LYS A 642 -0.87 -10.72 -6.70
CA LYS A 642 -1.83 -11.59 -6.01
C LYS A 642 -2.67 -12.37 -7.00
N ASN A 643 -3.05 -13.59 -6.63
CA ASN A 643 -4.07 -14.38 -7.32
C ASN A 643 -5.40 -14.24 -6.58
N ILE A 644 -6.45 -13.83 -7.28
CA ILE A 644 -7.79 -13.68 -6.76
C ILE A 644 -8.61 -14.89 -7.23
N SER A 645 -8.93 -15.79 -6.31
CA SER A 645 -9.68 -17.01 -6.63
C SER A 645 -11.15 -16.70 -6.89
N LEU A 646 -11.68 -17.23 -8.00
CA LEU A 646 -13.10 -17.23 -8.36
C LEU A 646 -13.69 -18.65 -8.33
N GLN A 647 -12.94 -19.61 -7.77
CA GLN A 647 -13.29 -21.03 -7.80
C GLN A 647 -14.60 -21.34 -7.08
N GLU A 648 -14.90 -20.63 -5.98
CA GLU A 648 -16.16 -20.79 -5.23
C GLU A 648 -17.40 -20.48 -6.08
N TYR A 649 -17.24 -19.69 -7.14
CA TYR A 649 -18.31 -19.27 -8.04
C TYR A 649 -18.31 -20.03 -9.36
N ASN A 650 -17.38 -20.97 -9.57
CA ASN A 650 -17.16 -21.66 -10.86
C ASN A 650 -17.05 -20.70 -12.06
N CYS A 651 -16.49 -19.51 -11.81
CA CYS A 651 -16.41 -18.44 -12.80
C CYS A 651 -15.03 -18.42 -13.45
N ILE A 652 -14.97 -18.72 -14.75
CA ILE A 652 -13.79 -18.45 -15.57
C ILE A 652 -14.00 -17.06 -16.21
N PRO A 653 -13.18 -16.05 -15.90
CA PRO A 653 -13.43 -14.68 -16.34
C PRO A 653 -13.32 -14.56 -17.86
N LYS A 654 -14.29 -13.88 -18.47
CA LYS A 654 -14.36 -13.60 -19.91
C LYS A 654 -14.09 -12.14 -20.23
N SER A 655 -14.62 -11.22 -19.43
CA SER A 655 -14.44 -9.77 -19.59
C SER A 655 -14.64 -9.08 -18.25
N VAL A 656 -13.99 -7.93 -18.07
CA VAL A 656 -14.04 -7.16 -16.82
C VAL A 656 -14.33 -5.70 -17.14
N ALA A 657 -15.09 -5.03 -16.28
CA ALA A 657 -15.21 -3.57 -16.24
C ALA A 657 -14.93 -3.05 -14.83
N TYR A 658 -14.54 -1.78 -14.71
CA TYR A 658 -14.17 -1.18 -13.44
C TYR A 658 -14.89 0.16 -13.24
N THR A 659 -15.35 0.41 -12.02
CA THR A 659 -15.80 1.73 -11.56
C THR A 659 -14.98 2.17 -10.35
N HIS A 660 -14.59 3.44 -10.33
CA HIS A 660 -13.98 4.04 -9.15
C HIS A 660 -15.00 4.37 -8.06
N LEU A 661 -16.29 4.46 -8.42
CA LEU A 661 -17.37 4.70 -7.47
C LEU A 661 -17.62 3.42 -6.66
N GLY A 662 -17.03 3.36 -5.47
CA GLY A 662 -16.99 2.16 -4.63
C GLY A 662 -15.82 1.21 -4.94
N GLY A 663 -15.07 1.45 -6.02
CA GLY A 663 -13.87 0.68 -6.36
C GLY A 663 -14.17 -0.78 -6.72
N TYR A 664 -15.14 -1.03 -7.60
CA TYR A 664 -15.58 -2.38 -7.95
C TYR A 664 -15.14 -2.81 -9.34
N TYR A 665 -14.79 -4.08 -9.47
CA TYR A 665 -14.71 -4.80 -10.73
C TYR A 665 -15.98 -5.62 -10.96
N PHE A 666 -16.54 -5.50 -12.16
CA PHE A 666 -17.65 -6.32 -12.65
C PHE A 666 -17.08 -7.38 -13.58
N ILE A 667 -17.28 -8.66 -13.23
CA ILE A 667 -16.66 -9.79 -13.92
C ILE A 667 -17.76 -10.58 -14.63
N ASN A 668 -17.65 -10.68 -15.95
CA ASN A 668 -18.46 -11.60 -16.75
C ASN A 668 -17.78 -12.96 -16.82
N CYS A 669 -18.52 -14.02 -16.53
CA CYS A 669 -18.03 -15.39 -16.54
C CYS A 669 -18.32 -16.08 -17.88
N ARG A 670 -17.44 -16.98 -18.30
CA ARG A 670 -17.72 -17.86 -19.45
C ARG A 670 -18.92 -18.78 -19.12
N PRO A 671 -19.74 -19.14 -20.12
CA PRO A 671 -20.79 -20.14 -19.93
C PRO A 671 -20.22 -21.45 -19.41
N ASP A 672 -20.97 -22.15 -18.58
CA ASP A 672 -20.56 -23.44 -18.05
C ASP A 672 -20.59 -24.56 -19.11
N SER A 673 -20.27 -25.80 -18.73
CA SER A 673 -20.28 -26.94 -19.64
C SER A 673 -21.65 -27.25 -20.25
N THR A 674 -22.74 -26.75 -19.67
CA THR A 674 -24.10 -26.88 -20.19
C THR A 674 -24.49 -25.74 -21.14
N GLY A 675 -23.64 -24.71 -21.23
CA GLY A 675 -23.90 -23.48 -21.97
C GLY A 675 -24.70 -22.45 -21.18
N ALA A 676 -24.95 -22.67 -19.89
CA ALA A 676 -25.67 -21.72 -19.04
C ALA A 676 -24.78 -20.52 -18.71
N THR A 677 -25.33 -19.32 -18.88
CA THR A 677 -24.69 -18.06 -18.49
C THR A 677 -24.79 -17.86 -16.97
N GLN A 678 -23.69 -17.49 -16.35
CA GLN A 678 -23.64 -17.23 -14.90
C GLN A 678 -23.84 -15.74 -14.61
N PRO A 679 -24.43 -15.38 -13.46
CA PRO A 679 -24.50 -13.98 -13.04
C PRO A 679 -23.11 -13.37 -12.90
N GLN A 680 -22.99 -12.08 -13.25
CA GLN A 680 -21.77 -11.31 -13.07
C GLN A 680 -21.34 -11.29 -11.60
N LEU A 681 -20.04 -11.30 -11.35
CA LEU A 681 -19.48 -11.15 -10.01
C LEU A 681 -19.05 -9.69 -9.76
N ILE A 682 -19.19 -9.25 -8.52
CA ILE A 682 -18.71 -7.97 -8.02
C ILE A 682 -17.50 -8.24 -7.13
N LEU A 683 -16.35 -7.71 -7.52
CA LEU A 683 -15.08 -7.84 -6.82
C LEU A 683 -14.64 -6.46 -6.29
N ASP A 684 -14.31 -6.39 -5.01
CA ASP A 684 -13.74 -5.18 -4.39
C ASP A 684 -12.26 -5.03 -4.76
N SER A 685 -11.90 -3.90 -5.36
CA SER A 685 -10.52 -3.59 -5.76
C SER A 685 -9.55 -3.33 -4.60
N VAL A 686 -10.07 -2.97 -3.42
CA VAL A 686 -9.26 -2.65 -2.23
C VAL A 686 -8.97 -3.92 -1.44
N THR A 687 -9.99 -4.73 -1.17
CA THR A 687 -9.84 -5.97 -0.40
C THR A 687 -9.43 -7.17 -1.26
N ASP A 688 -9.52 -7.07 -2.59
CA ASP A 688 -9.29 -8.15 -3.55
C ASP A 688 -10.15 -9.38 -3.23
N SER A 689 -11.42 -9.15 -2.87
CA SER A 689 -12.38 -10.18 -2.47
C SER A 689 -13.72 -10.02 -3.19
N VAL A 690 -14.36 -11.13 -3.53
CA VAL A 690 -15.67 -11.12 -4.20
C VAL A 690 -16.72 -10.76 -3.15
N ILE A 691 -17.41 -9.65 -3.37
CA ILE A 691 -18.47 -9.18 -2.47
C ILE A 691 -19.78 -9.96 -2.71
N GLY A 692 -20.01 -10.39 -3.94
CA GLY A 692 -21.18 -11.20 -4.31
C GLY A 692 -21.47 -11.20 -5.81
N GLN A 693 -22.62 -11.74 -6.18
CA GLN A 693 -23.16 -11.67 -7.54
C GLN A 693 -23.90 -10.35 -7.76
N ASN A 694 -23.83 -9.79 -8.97
CA ASN A 694 -24.66 -8.67 -9.41
C ASN A 694 -26.07 -9.16 -9.75
N ARG A 695 -26.79 -9.68 -8.75
CA ARG A 695 -28.16 -10.21 -8.88
C ARG A 695 -28.24 -11.28 -9.98
N ASP A 696 -29.15 -11.13 -10.93
CA ASP A 696 -29.37 -11.97 -12.11
C ASP A 696 -28.75 -11.39 -13.40
N VAL A 697 -27.91 -10.36 -13.27
CA VAL A 697 -27.29 -9.68 -14.42
C VAL A 697 -26.24 -10.58 -15.07
N THR A 698 -26.46 -10.93 -16.32
CA THR A 698 -25.58 -11.74 -17.19
C THR A 698 -25.09 -10.92 -18.38
N GLY A 699 -23.95 -11.29 -18.96
CA GLY A 699 -23.41 -10.63 -20.15
C GLY A 699 -22.19 -9.74 -19.89
N SER A 700 -21.73 -9.02 -20.92
CA SER A 700 -20.48 -8.26 -20.86
C SER A 700 -20.71 -6.85 -20.28
N PRO A 701 -20.01 -6.45 -19.19
CA PRO A 701 -20.18 -5.15 -18.56
C PRO A 701 -19.36 -4.05 -19.24
N TYR A 702 -19.90 -2.84 -19.24
CA TYR A 702 -19.28 -1.61 -19.70
C TYR A 702 -19.60 -0.51 -18.68
N VAL A 703 -18.60 0.25 -18.28
CA VAL A 703 -18.77 1.35 -17.31
C VAL A 703 -18.53 2.68 -18.01
N SER A 704 -19.41 3.66 -17.75
CA SER A 704 -19.23 5.02 -18.28
C SER A 704 -17.95 5.65 -17.75
N PRO A 705 -17.33 6.61 -18.48
CA PRO A 705 -16.07 7.22 -18.06
C PRO A 705 -16.10 7.90 -16.67
N ASP A 706 -17.28 8.36 -16.23
CA ASP A 706 -17.52 8.93 -14.90
C ASP A 706 -17.89 7.89 -13.84
N GLY A 707 -17.98 6.60 -14.19
CA GLY A 707 -18.27 5.51 -13.27
C GLY A 707 -19.73 5.34 -12.88
N HIS A 708 -20.63 6.26 -13.28
CA HIS A 708 -22.01 6.32 -12.81
C HIS A 708 -22.97 5.35 -13.50
N TYR A 709 -22.66 4.87 -14.70
CA TYR A 709 -23.48 3.93 -15.43
C TYR A 709 -22.74 2.62 -15.65
N LEU A 710 -23.36 1.51 -15.25
CA LEU A 710 -22.99 0.16 -15.62
C LEU A 710 -23.99 -0.34 -16.67
N VAL A 711 -23.52 -0.50 -17.89
CA VAL A 711 -24.28 -1.05 -19.02
C VAL A 711 -23.80 -2.47 -19.26
N THR A 712 -24.68 -3.45 -19.12
CA THR A 712 -24.38 -4.85 -19.41
C THR A 712 -25.13 -5.30 -20.65
N VAL A 713 -24.44 -5.98 -21.57
CA VAL A 713 -25.03 -6.52 -22.80
C VAL A 713 -24.96 -8.04 -22.81
N ASP A 714 -26.12 -8.66 -22.90
CA ASP A 714 -26.31 -10.09 -23.13
C ASP A 714 -26.85 -10.31 -24.55
N ASP A 715 -25.95 -10.63 -25.49
CA ASP A 715 -26.29 -10.87 -26.89
C ASP A 715 -27.10 -12.16 -27.10
N SER A 716 -27.00 -13.13 -26.18
CA SER A 716 -27.77 -14.38 -26.23
C SER A 716 -29.26 -14.10 -26.07
N ASP A 717 -29.59 -13.24 -25.12
CA ASP A 717 -30.96 -12.92 -24.73
C ASP A 717 -31.49 -11.67 -25.45
N GLY A 718 -30.64 -10.96 -26.20
CA GLY A 718 -30.98 -9.66 -26.79
C GLY A 718 -31.31 -8.61 -25.72
N LEU A 719 -30.66 -8.73 -24.56
CA LEU A 719 -30.96 -7.96 -23.36
C LEU A 719 -29.82 -7.01 -23.03
N MET A 720 -30.15 -5.74 -22.84
CA MET A 720 -29.25 -4.73 -22.31
C MET A 720 -29.78 -4.26 -20.96
N ARG A 721 -28.98 -4.41 -19.91
CA ARG A 721 -29.31 -3.97 -18.56
C ARG A 721 -28.50 -2.74 -18.18
N ILE A 722 -29.17 -1.70 -17.69
CA ILE A 722 -28.53 -0.44 -17.28
C ILE A 722 -28.74 -0.24 -15.78
N GLN A 723 -27.65 -0.11 -15.05
CA GLN A 723 -27.64 0.19 -13.61
C GLN A 723 -26.94 1.51 -13.38
N THR A 724 -27.44 2.30 -12.43
CA THR A 724 -26.75 3.51 -11.95
C THR A 724 -25.97 3.19 -10.69
N ILE A 725 -24.80 3.82 -10.56
CA ILE A 725 -23.91 3.70 -9.40
C ILE A 725 -23.82 5.09 -8.77
N THR A 726 -24.20 5.18 -7.49
CA THR A 726 -24.16 6.45 -6.77
C THR A 726 -22.72 6.83 -6.43
N GLU A 727 -22.48 8.09 -6.07
CA GLU A 727 -21.17 8.56 -5.57
C GLU A 727 -20.67 7.76 -4.36
N ARG A 728 -21.59 7.17 -3.58
CA ARG A 728 -21.27 6.29 -2.44
C ARG A 728 -20.97 4.85 -2.85
N GLY A 729 -20.93 4.54 -4.15
CA GLY A 729 -20.74 3.19 -4.67
C GLY A 729 -21.95 2.27 -4.45
N GLN A 730 -23.16 2.81 -4.37
CA GLN A 730 -24.37 1.96 -4.28
C GLN A 730 -24.87 1.64 -5.69
N ILE A 731 -24.95 0.36 -6.03
CA ILE A 731 -25.46 -0.12 -7.32
C ILE A 731 -27.00 -0.21 -7.23
N GLN A 732 -27.67 0.56 -8.07
CA GLN A 732 -29.13 0.62 -8.11
C GLN A 732 -29.72 -0.57 -8.88
N GLU A 733 -31.05 -0.70 -8.80
CA GLU A 733 -31.82 -1.65 -9.60
C GLU A 733 -31.55 -1.45 -11.09
N PRO A 734 -31.35 -2.53 -11.87
CA PRO A 734 -31.27 -2.44 -13.32
C PRO A 734 -32.63 -2.07 -13.91
N PHE A 735 -32.58 -1.41 -15.07
CA PHE A 735 -33.70 -1.42 -16.01
C PHE A 735 -33.26 -2.01 -17.34
N ASP A 736 -34.22 -2.62 -18.03
CA ASP A 736 -33.98 -3.50 -19.15
C ASP A 736 -34.39 -2.86 -20.48
N ILE A 737 -33.50 -2.94 -21.46
CA ILE A 737 -33.76 -2.62 -22.86
C ILE A 737 -33.63 -3.91 -23.66
N HIS A 738 -34.74 -4.30 -24.28
CA HIS A 738 -34.76 -5.43 -25.19
C HIS A 738 -34.45 -4.94 -26.61
N THR A 739 -33.48 -5.56 -27.25
CA THR A 739 -33.06 -5.23 -28.60
C THR A 739 -32.79 -6.50 -29.39
N ASN A 740 -33.27 -6.55 -30.62
CA ASN A 740 -32.90 -7.59 -31.58
C ASN A 740 -31.61 -7.25 -32.33
N LEU A 741 -30.91 -6.19 -31.91
CA LEU A 741 -29.64 -5.79 -32.50
C LEU A 741 -28.51 -6.60 -31.86
N HIS A 742 -27.79 -7.37 -32.66
CA HIS A 742 -26.61 -8.08 -32.18
C HIS A 742 -25.44 -7.14 -32.00
N LEU A 743 -25.27 -6.62 -30.79
CA LEU A 743 -24.32 -5.56 -30.45
C LEU A 743 -22.89 -6.10 -30.48
N SER A 744 -22.03 -5.49 -31.30
CA SER A 744 -20.60 -5.83 -31.38
C SER A 744 -19.73 -4.98 -30.47
N ASP A 745 -20.02 -3.68 -30.33
CA ASP A 745 -19.20 -2.75 -29.56
C ASP A 745 -20.05 -1.55 -29.12
N LEU A 746 -19.64 -0.89 -28.04
CA LEU A 746 -20.34 0.27 -27.48
C LEU A 746 -19.39 1.46 -27.31
N ALA A 747 -19.93 2.67 -27.47
CA ALA A 747 -19.24 3.91 -27.15
C ALA A 747 -20.11 4.81 -26.27
N PHE A 748 -19.52 5.31 -25.19
CA PHE A 748 -20.13 6.33 -24.36
C PHE A 748 -19.90 7.72 -24.94
N GLN A 749 -20.92 8.57 -24.84
CA GLN A 749 -20.85 9.97 -25.22
C GLN A 749 -21.45 10.82 -24.11
N ARG A 750 -20.75 11.87 -23.69
CA ARG A 750 -21.31 12.80 -22.71
C ARG A 750 -22.55 13.49 -23.27
N SER A 751 -23.58 13.65 -22.45
CA SER A 751 -24.79 14.36 -22.83
C SER A 751 -24.51 15.84 -23.11
N PHE A 752 -25.05 16.36 -24.22
CA PHE A 752 -24.98 17.79 -24.56
C PHE A 752 -26.11 18.61 -23.91
N THR A 753 -27.12 17.96 -23.34
CA THR A 753 -28.31 18.60 -22.78
C THR A 753 -28.32 18.58 -21.26
N GLU A 754 -27.73 17.55 -20.65
CA GLU A 754 -27.76 17.34 -19.20
C GLU A 754 -26.34 17.16 -18.64
N ILE A 755 -26.00 17.94 -17.62
CA ILE A 755 -24.69 17.91 -16.97
C ILE A 755 -24.59 16.61 -16.14
N HIS A 756 -23.43 15.96 -16.16
CA HIS A 756 -23.17 14.68 -15.48
C HIS A 756 -24.01 13.49 -15.98
N GLN A 757 -24.38 13.49 -17.27
CA GLN A 757 -25.01 12.35 -17.91
C GLN A 757 -24.25 11.86 -19.13
N TYR A 758 -24.43 10.57 -19.44
CA TYR A 758 -23.92 9.92 -20.62
C TYR A 758 -25.06 9.34 -21.46
N ASN A 759 -24.88 9.42 -22.77
CA ASN A 759 -25.59 8.64 -23.76
C ASN A 759 -24.68 7.49 -24.19
N MET A 760 -25.26 6.49 -24.84
CA MET A 760 -24.53 5.36 -25.37
C MET A 760 -24.94 5.07 -26.81
N PHE A 761 -23.95 4.73 -27.64
CA PHE A 761 -24.14 4.22 -28.99
C PHE A 761 -23.64 2.79 -29.07
N GLY A 762 -24.38 1.93 -29.75
CA GLY A 762 -24.04 0.52 -29.95
C GLY A 762 -24.02 0.15 -31.43
N SER A 763 -22.89 -0.39 -31.90
CA SER A 763 -22.75 -0.90 -33.25
C SER A 763 -23.26 -2.34 -33.34
N SER A 764 -23.86 -2.73 -34.47
CA SER A 764 -24.19 -4.14 -34.70
C SER A 764 -23.12 -4.87 -35.50
N GLY A 765 -22.76 -6.07 -35.05
CA GLY A 765 -21.88 -6.98 -35.77
C GLY A 765 -22.54 -7.74 -36.91
N ARG A 766 -23.88 -7.66 -37.05
CA ARG A 766 -24.66 -8.42 -38.04
C ARG A 766 -25.62 -7.55 -38.85
N GLN A 767 -26.10 -6.46 -38.27
CA GLN A 767 -27.12 -5.59 -38.87
C GLN A 767 -26.52 -4.24 -39.31
N THR A 768 -27.29 -3.51 -40.12
CA THR A 768 -26.92 -2.25 -40.75
C THR A 768 -27.35 -1.01 -39.95
N ASP A 769 -27.68 -1.20 -38.67
CA ASP A 769 -28.20 -0.15 -37.81
C ASP A 769 -27.28 0.06 -36.59
N VAL A 770 -27.36 1.27 -36.03
CA VAL A 770 -26.72 1.66 -34.77
C VAL A 770 -27.80 1.98 -33.74
N LEU A 771 -27.62 1.45 -32.54
CA LEU A 771 -28.45 1.74 -31.39
C LEU A 771 -27.97 3.02 -30.72
N PHE A 772 -28.86 3.95 -30.42
CA PHE A 772 -28.62 5.08 -29.52
C PHE A 772 -29.50 4.92 -28.28
N VAL A 773 -28.93 5.15 -27.11
CA VAL A 773 -29.63 5.07 -25.82
C VAL A 773 -29.31 6.31 -24.97
N GLU A 774 -30.35 7.00 -24.52
CA GLU A 774 -30.28 8.02 -23.48
C GLU A 774 -30.29 7.31 -22.11
N LEU A 775 -29.12 7.18 -21.45
CA LEU A 775 -28.99 6.30 -20.27
C LEU A 775 -29.79 6.78 -19.06
N SER A 776 -30.09 8.08 -18.97
CA SER A 776 -30.88 8.66 -17.87
C SER A 776 -32.37 8.30 -17.95
N THR A 777 -32.90 8.12 -19.16
CA THR A 777 -34.34 7.86 -19.37
C THR A 777 -34.64 6.48 -19.93
N GLY A 778 -33.62 5.79 -20.45
CA GLY A 778 -33.76 4.55 -21.20
C GLY A 778 -34.35 4.72 -22.61
N LYS A 779 -34.52 5.95 -23.11
CA LYS A 779 -35.05 6.17 -24.46
C LYS A 779 -34.07 5.66 -25.51
N VAL A 780 -34.62 4.96 -26.50
CA VAL A 780 -33.87 4.34 -27.57
C VAL A 780 -34.19 4.98 -28.92
N LYS A 781 -33.17 5.13 -29.77
CA LYS A 781 -33.32 5.53 -31.17
C LYS A 781 -32.45 4.64 -32.05
N MET A 782 -32.97 4.23 -33.20
CA MET A 782 -32.19 3.52 -34.22
C MET A 782 -31.66 4.51 -35.27
N ILE A 783 -30.37 4.46 -35.56
CA ILE A 783 -29.74 5.18 -36.67
C ILE A 783 -29.52 4.16 -37.79
N LYS A 784 -30.18 4.40 -38.93
CA LYS A 784 -30.21 3.49 -40.09
C LYS A 784 -29.19 3.91 -41.15
N SER A 785 -29.14 3.11 -42.22
CA SER A 785 -28.40 3.40 -43.45
C SER A 785 -26.89 3.18 -43.36
N LEU A 786 -26.42 2.30 -42.45
CA LEU A 786 -25.06 1.80 -42.53
C LEU A 786 -24.99 0.58 -43.47
N LYS A 787 -23.78 0.11 -43.75
CA LYS A 787 -23.51 -1.12 -44.51
C LYS A 787 -23.19 -2.31 -43.60
N GLU A 788 -23.18 -3.50 -44.21
CA GLU A 788 -22.87 -4.77 -43.53
C GLU A 788 -21.51 -4.71 -42.83
N ALA A 789 -21.46 -5.22 -41.60
CA ALA A 789 -20.22 -5.37 -40.87
C ALA A 789 -19.27 -6.37 -41.55
N THR A 790 -17.98 -6.28 -41.23
CA THR A 790 -17.03 -7.31 -41.65
C THR A 790 -17.39 -8.62 -40.97
N LYS A 791 -17.42 -9.73 -41.72
CA LYS A 791 -17.79 -11.03 -41.12
C LYS A 791 -16.68 -11.48 -40.15
N PRO A 792 -17.01 -12.09 -39.00
CA PRO A 792 -16.01 -12.46 -37.99
C PRO A 792 -14.86 -13.33 -38.54
N PHE A 793 -15.14 -14.25 -39.47
CA PHE A 793 -14.11 -15.11 -40.08
C PHE A 793 -13.18 -14.36 -41.06
N GLU A 794 -13.61 -13.22 -41.59
CA GLU A 794 -12.77 -12.36 -42.44
C GLU A 794 -11.86 -11.45 -41.60
N TRP A 795 -12.13 -11.34 -40.29
CA TRP A 795 -11.36 -10.54 -39.34
C TRP A 795 -11.12 -11.29 -38.02
N PRO A 796 -10.31 -12.36 -38.03
CA PRO A 796 -10.13 -13.23 -36.87
C PRO A 796 -9.38 -12.57 -35.72
N TRP A 797 -8.83 -11.37 -35.92
CA TRP A 797 -7.90 -10.69 -35.02
C TRP A 797 -8.54 -10.00 -33.81
N SER A 798 -9.86 -9.86 -33.79
CA SER A 798 -10.61 -9.18 -32.73
C SER A 798 -11.92 -9.91 -32.49
N SER A 799 -12.36 -9.97 -31.23
CA SER A 799 -13.71 -10.43 -30.87
C SER A 799 -14.80 -9.47 -31.37
N ARG A 800 -14.44 -8.21 -31.64
CA ARG A 800 -15.30 -7.16 -32.16
C ARG A 800 -15.08 -7.02 -33.65
N ASN A 801 -16.08 -7.41 -34.44
CA ASN A 801 -16.04 -7.33 -35.90
C ASN A 801 -16.55 -5.98 -36.45
N ARG A 802 -17.10 -5.13 -35.58
CA ARG A 802 -17.47 -3.75 -35.90
C ARG A 802 -17.28 -2.83 -34.70
N VAL A 803 -16.12 -2.18 -34.63
CA VAL A 803 -15.78 -1.27 -33.53
C VAL A 803 -16.59 0.03 -33.58
N MET A 804 -16.72 0.70 -32.43
CA MET A 804 -17.30 2.03 -32.34
C MET A 804 -16.40 2.93 -31.50
N VAL A 805 -15.97 4.05 -32.08
CA VAL A 805 -14.97 4.94 -31.45
C VAL A 805 -15.53 6.36 -31.37
N SER A 806 -15.48 6.96 -30.18
CA SER A 806 -15.88 8.35 -29.94
C SER A 806 -14.70 9.31 -30.07
N SER A 807 -14.97 10.57 -30.41
CA SER A 807 -13.98 11.65 -30.52
C SER A 807 -13.51 12.23 -29.16
N GLY A 808 -13.42 11.40 -28.12
CA GLY A 808 -12.93 11.81 -26.80
C GLY A 808 -13.98 12.50 -25.91
N LEU A 809 -13.52 13.26 -24.91
CA LEU A 809 -14.28 13.71 -23.72
C LEU A 809 -15.37 14.76 -24.02
N PHE A 810 -15.32 15.37 -25.21
CA PHE A 810 -16.37 16.23 -25.76
C PHE A 810 -17.06 15.64 -27.01
N GLY A 811 -16.48 14.58 -27.58
CA GLY A 811 -17.16 13.51 -28.30
C GLY A 811 -18.20 13.87 -29.36
N GLN A 812 -18.12 15.00 -30.05
CA GLN A 812 -19.17 15.42 -31.00
C GLN A 812 -19.47 14.36 -32.06
N TYR A 813 -18.43 13.67 -32.50
CA TYR A 813 -18.52 12.65 -33.54
C TYR A 813 -18.17 11.27 -33.01
N LEU A 814 -18.84 10.27 -33.56
CA LEU A 814 -18.47 8.87 -33.38
C LEU A 814 -18.22 8.26 -34.75
N THR A 815 -17.42 7.21 -34.81
CA THR A 815 -17.19 6.49 -36.04
C THR A 815 -17.34 4.99 -35.86
N THR A 816 -17.85 4.33 -36.90
CA THR A 816 -17.95 2.88 -36.95
C THR A 816 -17.74 2.40 -38.38
N PRO A 817 -16.89 1.38 -38.61
CA PRO A 817 -16.64 0.85 -39.93
C PRO A 817 -17.74 -0.11 -40.39
N SER A 818 -17.62 -0.53 -41.64
CA SER A 818 -18.34 -1.64 -42.26
C SER A 818 -17.34 -2.43 -43.11
N ARG A 819 -17.81 -3.42 -43.86
CA ARG A 819 -16.94 -4.18 -44.76
C ARG A 819 -16.26 -3.29 -45.81
N GLU A 820 -16.93 -2.23 -46.27
CA GLU A 820 -16.50 -1.46 -47.45
C GLU A 820 -16.35 0.06 -47.23
N SER A 821 -16.93 0.58 -46.15
CA SER A 821 -16.98 2.01 -45.86
C SER A 821 -16.80 2.29 -44.38
N LEU A 822 -16.47 3.54 -44.05
CA LEU A 822 -16.49 4.06 -42.68
C LEU A 822 -17.64 5.06 -42.53
N PHE A 823 -18.37 4.97 -41.43
CA PHE A 823 -19.46 5.90 -41.11
C PHE A 823 -19.05 6.83 -39.98
N ILE A 824 -19.40 8.11 -40.12
CA ILE A 824 -19.26 9.11 -39.07
C ILE A 824 -20.66 9.52 -38.64
N LEU A 825 -20.92 9.45 -37.34
CA LEU A 825 -22.16 9.84 -36.69
C LEU A 825 -21.94 11.20 -36.01
N ASP A 826 -22.93 12.08 -36.12
CA ASP A 826 -23.02 13.28 -35.29
C ASP A 826 -23.83 12.90 -34.04
N GLY A 827 -23.15 12.79 -32.90
CA GLY A 827 -23.82 12.41 -31.66
C GLY A 827 -24.45 13.59 -30.92
N ARG A 828 -24.27 14.84 -31.37
CA ARG A 828 -25.13 15.95 -30.90
C ARG A 828 -26.52 15.83 -31.53
N LEU A 829 -26.57 15.42 -32.80
CA LEU A 829 -27.82 15.30 -33.56
C LEU A 829 -28.38 13.86 -33.57
N ASN A 830 -27.65 12.90 -33.01
CA ASN A 830 -27.98 11.48 -32.97
C ASN A 830 -28.35 10.94 -34.37
N LYS A 831 -27.53 11.25 -35.38
CA LYS A 831 -27.79 10.87 -36.78
C LYS A 831 -26.49 10.56 -37.53
N LEU A 832 -26.63 9.88 -38.66
CA LEU A 832 -25.53 9.71 -39.61
C LEU A 832 -25.10 11.08 -40.15
N ASN A 833 -23.81 11.42 -40.01
CA ASN A 833 -23.23 12.63 -40.58
C ASN A 833 -22.79 12.37 -42.03
N CYS A 834 -21.99 11.33 -42.25
CA CYS A 834 -21.47 11.00 -43.57
C CYS A 834 -20.91 9.57 -43.65
N GLU A 835 -20.70 9.12 -44.89
CA GLU A 835 -20.02 7.88 -45.26
C GLU A 835 -18.72 8.22 -45.99
N ILE A 836 -17.60 7.66 -45.53
CA ILE A 836 -16.31 7.69 -46.23
C ILE A 836 -16.19 6.37 -46.99
N THR A 837 -16.25 6.46 -48.32
CA THR A 837 -16.05 5.31 -49.22
C THR A 837 -14.59 4.89 -49.28
N ASP A 838 -14.34 3.71 -49.84
CA ASP A 838 -13.00 3.16 -50.08
C ASP A 838 -12.21 2.80 -48.80
N VAL A 839 -12.91 2.48 -47.71
CA VAL A 839 -12.29 1.99 -46.47
C VAL A 839 -12.65 0.52 -46.31
N LEU A 840 -11.98 -0.32 -47.11
CA LEU A 840 -12.20 -1.77 -47.11
C LEU A 840 -11.64 -2.39 -45.82
N LYS A 841 -12.52 -3.00 -45.02
CA LYS A 841 -12.21 -3.69 -43.75
C LYS A 841 -11.40 -2.83 -42.75
N GLY A 842 -11.76 -1.56 -42.61
CA GLY A 842 -11.12 -0.64 -41.64
C GLY A 842 -11.56 -0.84 -40.19
N ASN A 843 -11.43 -2.06 -39.64
CA ASN A 843 -11.96 -2.41 -38.31
C ASN A 843 -11.07 -1.95 -37.13
N VAL A 844 -9.97 -1.26 -37.40
CA VAL A 844 -9.08 -0.71 -36.36
C VAL A 844 -9.07 0.80 -36.51
N VAL A 845 -9.62 1.49 -35.50
CA VAL A 845 -9.84 2.94 -35.53
C VAL A 845 -9.34 3.57 -34.24
N VAL A 846 -8.66 4.70 -34.34
CA VAL A 846 -8.12 5.46 -33.20
C VAL A 846 -8.51 6.93 -33.35
N TRP A 847 -8.92 7.54 -32.24
CA TRP A 847 -9.11 8.99 -32.15
C TRP A 847 -7.84 9.68 -31.65
N VAL A 848 -7.49 10.81 -32.28
CA VAL A 848 -6.40 11.70 -31.89
C VAL A 848 -6.93 13.12 -31.74
N GLY A 849 -6.78 13.70 -30.55
CA GLY A 849 -7.35 15.01 -30.20
C GLY A 849 -7.58 15.12 -28.69
N ASP A 850 -7.47 16.34 -28.16
CA ASP A 850 -7.42 16.60 -26.71
C ASP A 850 -8.54 15.84 -25.97
N SER A 851 -8.09 14.90 -25.12
CA SER A 851 -8.91 14.15 -24.16
C SER A 851 -9.29 15.02 -22.97
#